data_AF-A0A9N9N549-F1
#
_entry.id   AF-A0A9N9N549-F1
#
_cell.length_a   1.000
_cell.length_b   1.000
_cell.length_c   1.000
_cell.angle_alpha   90.00
_cell.angle_beta   90.00
_cell.angle_gamma   90.00
#
_symmetry.space_group_name_H-M   'P 1'
#
loop_
_entity.id
_entity.type
_entity.pdbx_description
1 polymer ?
#
loop_
_entity_poly.entity_id
_entity_poly.type
_entity_poly.pdbx_seq_one_letter_code
_entity_poly.pdbx_strand_id
1 'polypeptide(L)'
;MKLDCELVYSEFFIIKGTNPEVNYLSREDYRAISYRKYPAFCNNRDEIYDLFESYERMKARNGDYDSADRTLAILRAAKKSKFGGPHVHELYIDECQDNQIVDFSLILKLFGKAESIIMAGDVAQCIARGSSFRFQDLRALMYKWELDHHMYSSIKSKMFELNTNYRSHNGIIQLASSVVDLIKRFFPESIDNLSRERGEVGGPRPIVFAGFEAETFLFKVFRAGDPTSNCIEFGAEQVIIVRNDEAKKNVKNLNKNAGLVLTVFEAKGMEFNDVLLYNFFHESPALSKWQTIPSDLENSSGTLDNEKPYILSSELKHLYVAVTRARERLWIFDENSEWIRPILTYWMHHGLVRVISSVEEIATLPTLAKKSSSQEWNRKGKAFFERHQYELAITCFEKSGNEKRKKLASAYHLQQIARNSVNDSDETTVRSNFIQAAQAFNGCSRPIQEASCYQDIGMHREAGDVYKNWDMFEPAARCYFKGKIWREAGNCFAKAKMYNDATISYKEGKLYEITVNFMERHKQNIDEKIFRRVIRLIYVCCRKDNKELSEKALSMLTKQEDRIEILKDHAPEEVQEVYKREGQFRDAAEELCSRGKFEEASNVYIRSSENEDIIESLQCLLHLCRTNILKNTIGDYMNPEAREELHNFVSKAIDLTKSRAVKSESWMILVEETQLYLSYLNKDFDAVRKGIMFFEKHREPVAEFRAISMWLTISALSDVNADHWYERLQFLQRLCELIIPSKASPRNDKDVEETRKSFEEIYLVKSVKSRPNQRKISVDNPLVALIEDNLVEPSDYWHVHDADIVHRAVSKFIGTYIYELILNTNRDGKKIPEIASEMCDCQYPKTCRKHHVTPTPSIIKKRLRLACLQYTTMRQLSTCISKFRDFVNEDQIKVALRPQRFWAEKLVEFHFRYQSPHTSCPEITYMGINELPNFTYNGLIYLTNNKWLNDEEFDVGNFAKMLKFILFSIQLQNRWGIEEFDWKVSRKRSYSENCPIGFEYNSKYNEYWAIGRRLSLFFSSLQSDRLIPAINHAKLFISYAINNLES
;
A
#
# COMPACT_ATOMS: atom_id res chain seq x y z
N MET A 1 -17.50 -52.83 -20.02
CA MET A 1 -16.56 -52.66 -21.14
C MET A 1 -15.29 -52.08 -20.54
N LYS A 2 -14.10 -52.69 -20.71
CA LYS A 2 -12.87 -52.06 -20.22
C LYS A 2 -12.59 -50.86 -21.13
N LEU A 3 -12.73 -49.64 -20.60
CA LEU A 3 -12.32 -48.43 -21.30
C LEU A 3 -10.80 -48.43 -21.41
N ASP A 4 -10.26 -48.08 -22.57
CA ASP A 4 -8.82 -47.96 -22.78
C ASP A 4 -8.31 -46.68 -22.12
N CYS A 5 -7.37 -46.81 -21.19
CA CYS A 5 -6.89 -45.67 -20.39
C CYS A 5 -6.26 -44.56 -21.24
N GLU A 6 -5.56 -44.91 -22.32
CA GLU A 6 -4.87 -43.94 -23.18
C GLU A 6 -5.87 -43.12 -24.00
N LEU A 7 -6.91 -43.79 -24.52
CA LEU A 7 -8.01 -43.12 -25.21
C LEU A 7 -8.82 -42.23 -24.25
N VAL A 8 -9.15 -42.73 -23.04
CA VAL A 8 -9.87 -41.94 -22.03
C VAL A 8 -9.09 -40.68 -21.65
N TYR A 9 -7.79 -40.82 -21.38
CA TYR A 9 -6.95 -39.68 -21.04
C TYR A 9 -6.85 -38.66 -22.19
N SER A 10 -6.76 -39.15 -23.44
CA SER A 10 -6.81 -38.29 -24.62
C SER A 10 -8.14 -37.52 -24.73
N GLU A 11 -9.26 -38.12 -24.32
CA GLU A 11 -10.57 -37.46 -24.35
C GLU A 11 -10.69 -36.33 -23.32
N PHE A 12 -10.00 -36.41 -22.17
CA PHE A 12 -9.99 -35.31 -21.20
C PHE A 12 -9.45 -34.01 -21.81
N PHE A 13 -8.50 -34.09 -22.72
CA PHE A 13 -7.98 -32.93 -23.43
C PHE A 13 -8.97 -32.33 -24.43
N ILE A 14 -9.97 -33.09 -24.89
CA ILE A 14 -11.07 -32.53 -25.68
C ILE A 14 -11.95 -31.68 -24.77
N ILE A 15 -12.21 -32.15 -23.56
CA ILE A 15 -12.98 -31.42 -22.53
C ILE A 15 -12.26 -30.12 -22.14
N LYS A 16 -10.92 -30.12 -22.01
CA LYS A 16 -10.14 -28.93 -21.58
C LYS A 16 -9.65 -28.02 -22.71
N GLY A 17 -9.17 -28.60 -23.82
CA GLY A 17 -8.35 -27.93 -24.82
C GLY A 17 -9.09 -27.41 -26.06
N THR A 18 -10.38 -27.73 -26.21
CA THR A 18 -11.17 -27.36 -27.40
C THR A 18 -11.65 -25.90 -27.38
N ASN A 19 -11.94 -25.33 -26.21
CA ASN A 19 -12.44 -23.96 -26.08
C ASN A 19 -11.54 -23.13 -25.15
N PRO A 20 -10.76 -22.17 -25.68
CA PRO A 20 -9.83 -21.37 -24.88
C PRO A 20 -10.52 -20.37 -23.93
N GLU A 21 -11.83 -20.16 -24.04
CA GLU A 21 -12.58 -19.22 -23.18
C GLU A 21 -13.00 -19.81 -21.84
N VAL A 22 -13.06 -21.13 -21.73
CA VAL A 22 -13.41 -21.84 -20.49
C VAL A 22 -12.19 -22.61 -19.98
N ASN A 23 -12.22 -23.07 -18.73
CA ASN A 23 -11.15 -23.94 -18.21
C ASN A 23 -11.34 -25.39 -18.69
N TYR A 24 -12.60 -25.78 -18.84
CA TYR A 24 -13.04 -26.99 -19.50
C TYR A 24 -14.53 -26.85 -19.85
N LEU A 25 -15.00 -27.65 -20.80
CA LEU A 25 -16.40 -27.71 -21.22
C LEU A 25 -17.27 -28.26 -20.08
N SER A 26 -18.49 -27.74 -19.95
CA SER A 26 -19.48 -28.35 -19.06
C SER A 26 -19.87 -29.74 -19.56
N ARG A 27 -20.52 -30.54 -18.70
CA ARG A 27 -21.03 -31.85 -19.08
C ARG A 27 -22.03 -31.74 -20.23
N GLU A 28 -22.89 -30.71 -20.20
CA GLU A 28 -23.86 -30.42 -21.24
C GLU A 28 -23.18 -30.04 -22.56
N ASP A 29 -22.18 -29.16 -22.50
CA ASP A 29 -21.42 -28.74 -23.69
C ASP A 29 -20.66 -29.92 -24.29
N TYR A 30 -20.03 -30.75 -23.45
CA TYR A 30 -19.36 -31.97 -23.88
C TYR A 30 -20.33 -32.99 -24.50
N ARG A 31 -21.54 -33.17 -23.94
CA ARG A 31 -22.61 -33.98 -24.58
C ARG A 31 -23.07 -33.39 -25.91
N ALA A 32 -23.11 -32.07 -26.04
CA ALA A 32 -23.56 -31.39 -27.25
C ALA A 32 -22.54 -31.42 -28.40
N ILE A 33 -21.27 -31.75 -28.12
CA ILE A 33 -20.24 -31.90 -29.15
C ILE A 33 -20.72 -32.87 -30.25
N SER A 34 -20.54 -32.51 -31.52
CA SER A 34 -20.91 -33.40 -32.63
C SER A 34 -20.26 -34.79 -32.47
N TYR A 35 -21.09 -35.84 -32.49
CA TYR A 35 -20.64 -37.24 -32.52
C TYR A 35 -19.75 -37.55 -33.73
N ARG A 36 -19.71 -36.66 -34.73
CA ARG A 36 -18.83 -36.81 -35.89
C ARG A 36 -17.46 -36.16 -35.70
N LYS A 37 -17.36 -35.12 -34.88
CA LYS A 37 -16.12 -34.41 -34.59
C LYS A 37 -15.27 -35.17 -33.55
N TYR A 38 -15.93 -35.71 -32.53
CA TYR A 38 -15.29 -36.44 -31.42
C TYR A 38 -16.04 -37.71 -31.10
N PRO A 39 -15.65 -38.81 -31.76
CA PRO A 39 -16.53 -39.94 -31.83
C PRO A 39 -16.12 -41.14 -30.96
N ALA A 40 -14.90 -41.14 -30.40
CA ALA A 40 -14.33 -42.27 -29.67
C ALA A 40 -15.21 -42.76 -28.50
N PHE A 41 -15.86 -41.83 -27.78
CA PHE A 41 -16.73 -42.12 -26.64
C PHE A 41 -18.13 -41.49 -26.79
N CYS A 42 -18.65 -41.37 -28.02
CA CYS A 42 -19.94 -40.72 -28.26
C CYS A 42 -21.10 -41.34 -27.44
N ASN A 43 -21.02 -42.64 -27.16
CA ASN A 43 -22.04 -43.39 -26.40
C ASN A 43 -21.75 -43.46 -24.88
N ASN A 44 -20.56 -43.05 -24.43
CA ASN A 44 -20.09 -43.15 -23.04
C ASN A 44 -19.71 -41.80 -22.44
N ARG A 45 -20.15 -40.67 -23.03
CA ARG A 45 -19.71 -39.33 -22.61
C ARG A 45 -19.92 -39.04 -21.13
N ASP A 46 -20.99 -39.56 -20.54
CA ASP A 46 -21.24 -39.36 -19.11
C ASP A 46 -20.24 -40.08 -18.22
N GLU A 47 -19.97 -41.35 -18.53
CA GLU A 47 -18.98 -42.15 -17.83
C GLU A 47 -17.57 -41.53 -17.98
N ILE A 48 -17.23 -41.02 -19.17
CA ILE A 48 -15.99 -40.28 -19.40
C ILE A 48 -15.94 -38.99 -18.58
N TYR A 49 -17.04 -38.25 -18.50
CA TYR A 49 -17.08 -37.02 -17.73
C TYR A 49 -16.97 -37.29 -16.21
N ASP A 50 -17.58 -38.38 -15.71
CA ASP A 50 -17.41 -38.83 -14.32
C ASP A 50 -15.94 -39.18 -14.00
N LEU A 51 -15.26 -39.82 -14.95
CA LEU A 51 -13.82 -40.11 -14.86
C LEU A 51 -13.00 -38.82 -14.92
N PHE A 52 -13.37 -37.87 -15.78
CA PHE A 52 -12.73 -36.55 -15.87
C PHE A 52 -12.84 -35.77 -14.55
N GLU A 53 -14.03 -35.71 -13.94
CA GLU A 53 -14.22 -35.06 -12.63
C GLU A 53 -13.45 -35.77 -11.52
N SER A 54 -13.33 -37.09 -11.59
CA SER A 54 -12.51 -37.87 -10.66
C SER A 54 -11.02 -37.59 -10.84
N TYR A 55 -10.56 -37.47 -12.09
CA TYR A 55 -9.21 -37.08 -12.45
C TYR A 55 -8.86 -35.67 -11.95
N GLU A 56 -9.72 -34.67 -12.20
CA GLU A 56 -9.51 -33.30 -11.72
C GLU A 56 -9.49 -33.23 -10.19
N ARG A 57 -10.36 -33.98 -9.49
CA ARG A 57 -10.34 -34.06 -8.01
C ARG A 57 -9.06 -34.68 -7.48
N MET A 58 -8.56 -35.75 -8.11
CA MET A 58 -7.31 -36.39 -7.73
C MET A 58 -6.14 -35.42 -7.91
N LYS A 59 -6.07 -34.78 -9.08
CA LYS A 59 -5.04 -33.80 -9.43
C LYS A 59 -5.03 -32.60 -8.47
N ALA A 60 -6.21 -32.06 -8.13
CA ALA A 60 -6.35 -30.98 -7.16
C ALA A 60 -5.92 -31.36 -5.73
N ARG A 61 -6.18 -32.60 -5.28
CA ARG A 61 -5.74 -33.11 -3.97
C ARG A 61 -4.22 -33.19 -3.87
N ASN A 62 -3.55 -33.53 -4.98
CA ASN A 62 -2.10 -33.67 -5.04
C ASN A 62 -1.37 -32.36 -5.36
N GLY A 63 -2.09 -31.32 -5.80
CA GLY A 63 -1.47 -30.07 -6.27
C GLY A 63 -0.84 -30.19 -7.68
N ASP A 64 -1.25 -31.20 -8.45
CA ASP A 64 -0.74 -31.48 -9.78
C ASP A 64 -1.38 -30.55 -10.85
N TYR A 65 -0.75 -30.46 -12.02
CA TYR A 65 -1.30 -29.78 -13.19
C TYR A 65 -0.93 -30.54 -14.47
N ASP A 66 -1.83 -30.56 -15.46
CA ASP A 66 -1.56 -31.12 -16.78
C ASP A 66 -1.15 -30.04 -17.80
N SER A 67 -0.85 -30.45 -19.03
CA SER A 67 -0.42 -29.54 -20.09
C SER A 67 -1.49 -28.49 -20.42
N ALA A 68 -2.77 -28.86 -20.42
CA ALA A 68 -3.86 -27.94 -20.70
C ALA A 68 -4.05 -26.94 -19.56
N ASP A 69 -3.97 -27.36 -18.30
CA ASP A 69 -3.99 -26.44 -17.15
C ASP A 69 -2.90 -25.39 -17.25
N ARG A 70 -1.67 -25.83 -17.56
CA ARG A 70 -0.52 -24.95 -17.68
C ARG A 70 -0.76 -23.92 -18.79
N THR A 71 -1.15 -24.36 -19.99
CA THR A 71 -1.44 -23.46 -21.11
C THR A 71 -2.55 -22.48 -20.75
N LEU A 72 -3.65 -22.95 -20.15
CA LEU A 72 -4.78 -22.10 -19.74
C LEU A 72 -4.38 -21.10 -18.66
N ALA A 73 -3.63 -21.51 -17.64
CA ALA A 73 -3.16 -20.63 -16.58
C ALA A 73 -2.29 -19.49 -17.15
N ILE A 74 -1.36 -19.81 -18.05
CA ILE A 74 -0.53 -18.82 -18.74
C ILE A 74 -1.40 -17.91 -19.61
N LEU A 75 -2.35 -18.47 -20.37
CA LEU A 75 -3.27 -17.70 -21.20
C LEU A 75 -4.14 -16.74 -20.38
N ARG A 76 -4.63 -17.17 -19.21
CA ARG A 76 -5.42 -16.33 -18.29
C ARG A 76 -4.58 -15.21 -17.69
N ALA A 77 -3.33 -15.49 -17.31
CA ALA A 77 -2.38 -14.46 -16.91
C ALA A 77 -2.14 -13.45 -18.05
N ALA A 78 -1.96 -13.93 -19.28
CA ALA A 78 -1.79 -13.12 -20.50
C ALA A 78 -2.98 -12.19 -20.79
N LYS A 79 -4.19 -12.59 -20.41
CA LYS A 79 -5.38 -11.77 -20.57
C LYS A 79 -5.46 -10.62 -19.54
N LYS A 80 -4.93 -10.81 -18.33
CA LYS A 80 -5.01 -9.80 -17.24
C LYS A 80 -3.95 -8.71 -17.36
N SER A 81 -2.75 -9.06 -17.79
CA SER A 81 -1.67 -8.12 -18.07
C SER A 81 -1.13 -8.39 -19.47
N LYS A 82 -1.07 -7.35 -20.32
CA LYS A 82 -0.34 -7.47 -21.59
C LYS A 82 1.10 -7.85 -21.24
N PHE A 83 1.58 -8.99 -21.71
CA PHE A 83 2.94 -9.47 -21.40
C PHE A 83 4.06 -8.57 -21.97
N GLY A 84 3.73 -7.46 -22.63
CA GLY A 84 4.73 -6.55 -23.21
C GLY A 84 5.63 -7.26 -24.24
N GLY A 85 5.11 -8.32 -24.87
CA GLY A 85 5.85 -9.15 -25.80
C GLY A 85 6.31 -8.38 -27.04
N PRO A 86 7.42 -8.78 -27.68
CA PRO A 86 7.96 -8.10 -28.84
C PRO A 86 6.95 -8.03 -29.99
N HIS A 87 7.07 -7.00 -30.83
CA HIS A 87 6.41 -6.96 -32.13
C HIS A 87 7.03 -8.02 -33.04
N VAL A 88 6.22 -8.95 -33.54
CA VAL A 88 6.68 -10.02 -34.42
C VAL A 88 6.19 -9.73 -35.83
N HIS A 89 7.10 -9.55 -36.78
CA HIS A 89 6.73 -9.31 -38.18
C HIS A 89 6.12 -10.58 -38.79
N GLU A 90 6.76 -11.74 -38.57
CA GLU A 90 6.35 -13.01 -39.16
C GLU A 90 6.48 -14.15 -38.15
N LEU A 91 5.43 -14.97 -38.03
CA LEU A 91 5.39 -16.14 -37.18
C LEU A 91 5.17 -17.39 -38.03
N TYR A 92 6.04 -18.39 -37.88
CA TYR A 92 5.96 -19.67 -38.57
C TYR A 92 5.69 -20.78 -37.54
N ILE A 93 4.62 -21.54 -37.73
CA ILE A 93 4.26 -22.67 -36.88
C ILE A 93 4.14 -23.91 -37.77
N ASP A 94 5.06 -24.85 -37.58
CA ASP A 94 5.07 -26.13 -38.27
C ASP A 94 4.45 -27.24 -37.39
N GLU A 95 4.08 -28.36 -38.00
CA GLU A 95 3.47 -29.52 -37.32
C GLU A 95 2.27 -29.13 -36.45
N CYS A 96 1.39 -28.27 -36.97
CA CYS A 96 0.25 -27.74 -36.23
C CYS A 96 -0.64 -28.83 -35.63
N GLN A 97 -0.67 -30.02 -36.22
CA GLN A 97 -1.45 -31.15 -35.72
C GLN A 97 -1.01 -31.70 -34.36
N ASP A 98 0.18 -31.33 -33.88
CA ASP A 98 0.70 -31.78 -32.59
C ASP A 98 0.26 -30.89 -31.41
N ASN A 99 -0.36 -29.74 -31.71
CA ASN A 99 -0.80 -28.76 -30.72
C ASN A 99 -2.33 -28.75 -30.57
N GLN A 100 -2.79 -28.35 -29.39
CA GLN A 100 -4.21 -28.13 -29.13
C GLN A 100 -4.64 -26.73 -29.56
N ILE A 101 -5.95 -26.53 -29.76
CA ILE A 101 -6.52 -25.21 -30.10
C ILE A 101 -6.20 -24.16 -29.03
N VAL A 102 -6.15 -24.56 -27.75
CA VAL A 102 -5.76 -23.68 -26.66
C VAL A 102 -4.29 -23.25 -26.73
N ASP A 103 -3.39 -24.09 -27.24
CA ASP A 103 -1.97 -23.75 -27.41
C ASP A 103 -1.80 -22.65 -28.46
N PHE A 104 -2.49 -22.76 -29.59
CA PHE A 104 -2.53 -21.69 -30.60
C PHE A 104 -3.11 -20.40 -30.04
N SER A 105 -4.16 -20.50 -29.22
CA SER A 105 -4.76 -19.33 -28.56
C SER A 105 -3.77 -18.61 -27.64
N LEU A 106 -2.92 -19.37 -26.94
CA LEU A 106 -1.83 -18.81 -26.14
C LEU A 106 -0.77 -18.16 -27.03
N ILE A 107 -0.27 -18.85 -28.06
CA ILE A 107 0.74 -18.31 -28.99
C ILE A 107 0.29 -16.97 -29.57
N LEU A 108 -0.96 -16.90 -30.05
CA LEU A 108 -1.55 -15.67 -30.60
C LEU A 108 -1.72 -14.55 -29.57
N LYS A 109 -1.68 -14.86 -28.27
CA LYS A 109 -1.80 -13.88 -27.18
C LYS A 109 -0.46 -13.44 -26.60
N LEU A 110 0.59 -14.26 -26.72
CA LEU A 110 1.94 -13.95 -26.23
C LEU A 110 2.53 -12.71 -26.92
N PHE A 111 2.19 -12.48 -28.18
CA PHE A 111 2.69 -11.37 -28.97
C PHE A 111 1.72 -10.18 -28.96
N GLY A 112 2.24 -8.95 -28.86
CA GLY A 112 1.42 -7.74 -28.87
C GLY A 112 0.76 -7.45 -30.22
N LYS A 113 1.45 -7.81 -31.32
CA LYS A 113 0.98 -7.79 -32.70
C LYS A 113 1.82 -8.78 -33.52
N ALA A 114 1.18 -9.54 -34.40
CA ALA A 114 1.81 -10.34 -35.45
C ALA A 114 1.28 -9.86 -36.81
N GLU A 115 2.15 -9.53 -37.77
CA GLU A 115 1.72 -8.99 -39.07
C GLU A 115 1.46 -10.10 -40.10
N SER A 116 2.20 -11.21 -40.02
CA SER A 116 2.01 -12.40 -40.84
C SER A 116 2.14 -13.66 -39.99
N ILE A 117 1.22 -14.61 -40.17
CA ILE A 117 1.22 -15.90 -39.49
C ILE A 117 1.08 -16.99 -40.54
N ILE A 118 2.03 -17.92 -40.56
CA ILE A 118 2.07 -19.06 -41.46
C ILE A 118 2.03 -20.33 -40.62
N MET A 119 1.01 -21.15 -40.86
CA MET A 119 0.74 -22.39 -40.13
C MET A 119 0.73 -23.56 -41.12
N ALA A 120 1.53 -24.59 -40.85
CA ALA A 120 1.64 -25.79 -41.67
C ALA A 120 1.40 -27.05 -40.82
N GLY A 121 0.87 -28.11 -41.44
CA GLY A 121 0.60 -29.38 -40.76
C GLY A 121 -0.12 -30.40 -41.65
N ASP A 122 -0.23 -31.63 -41.15
CA ASP A 122 -0.91 -32.75 -41.81
C ASP A 122 -1.92 -33.41 -40.86
N VAL A 123 -3.20 -33.27 -41.19
CA VAL A 123 -4.32 -33.77 -40.37
C VAL A 123 -4.38 -35.30 -40.32
N ALA A 124 -3.86 -35.99 -41.35
CA ALA A 124 -3.75 -37.44 -41.36
C ALA A 124 -2.66 -37.96 -40.39
N GLN A 125 -1.71 -37.09 -40.00
CA GLN A 125 -0.69 -37.38 -38.98
C GLN A 125 -1.09 -36.96 -37.58
N CYS A 126 -2.34 -36.54 -37.34
CA CYS A 126 -2.85 -36.17 -36.02
C CYS A 126 -3.03 -37.42 -35.12
N ILE A 127 -1.92 -37.95 -34.60
CA ILE A 127 -1.83 -39.07 -33.65
C ILE A 127 -1.32 -38.63 -32.26
N ALA A 128 -1.07 -37.34 -32.06
CA ALA A 128 -0.67 -36.81 -30.76
C ALA A 128 -1.81 -36.99 -29.75
N ARG A 129 -1.48 -37.46 -28.54
CA ARG A 129 -2.45 -37.73 -27.48
C ARG A 129 -3.24 -36.47 -27.15
N GLY A 130 -4.56 -36.57 -27.17
CA GLY A 130 -5.44 -35.42 -26.91
C GLY A 130 -5.44 -34.31 -27.97
N SER A 131 -4.77 -34.51 -29.12
CA SER A 131 -4.88 -33.62 -30.26
C SER A 131 -5.97 -34.12 -31.22
N SER A 132 -6.78 -33.18 -31.68
CA SER A 132 -7.87 -33.39 -32.64
C SER A 132 -7.86 -32.29 -33.69
N PHE A 133 -6.64 -31.92 -34.08
CA PHE A 133 -6.40 -30.80 -34.97
C PHE A 133 -7.10 -30.98 -36.31
N ARG A 134 -7.75 -29.89 -36.76
CA ARG A 134 -8.27 -29.71 -38.10
C ARG A 134 -8.03 -28.28 -38.53
N PHE A 135 -7.71 -28.06 -39.80
CA PHE A 135 -7.53 -26.71 -40.33
C PHE A 135 -8.81 -25.87 -40.24
N GLN A 136 -9.99 -26.51 -40.29
CA GLN A 136 -11.26 -25.85 -40.02
C GLN A 136 -11.33 -25.20 -38.63
N ASP A 137 -10.88 -25.91 -37.59
CA ASP A 137 -10.91 -25.41 -36.20
C ASP A 137 -9.89 -24.27 -36.02
N LEU A 138 -8.72 -24.40 -36.65
CA LEU A 138 -7.72 -23.33 -36.70
C LEU A 138 -8.23 -22.07 -37.42
N ARG A 139 -8.92 -22.22 -38.56
CA ARG A 139 -9.55 -21.09 -39.27
C ARG A 139 -10.59 -20.38 -38.41
N ALA A 140 -11.39 -21.14 -37.67
CA ALA A 140 -12.39 -20.57 -36.75
C ALA A 140 -11.71 -19.76 -35.63
N LEU A 141 -10.60 -20.27 -35.07
CA LEU A 141 -9.81 -19.54 -34.08
C LEU A 141 -9.20 -18.25 -34.66
N MET A 142 -8.58 -18.34 -35.85
CA MET A 142 -7.99 -17.18 -36.53
C MET A 142 -9.01 -16.10 -36.84
N TYR A 143 -10.18 -16.49 -37.34
CA TYR A 143 -11.28 -15.56 -37.60
C TYR A 143 -11.74 -14.82 -36.33
N LYS A 144 -11.84 -15.53 -35.20
CA LYS A 144 -12.17 -14.92 -33.91
C LYS A 144 -11.07 -13.97 -33.44
N TRP A 145 -9.81 -14.36 -33.58
CA TRP A 145 -8.67 -13.53 -33.20
C TRP A 145 -8.59 -12.22 -34.01
N GLU A 146 -8.87 -12.27 -35.32
CA GLU A 146 -8.92 -11.09 -36.19
C GLU A 146 -10.04 -10.11 -35.78
N LEU A 147 -11.22 -10.64 -35.43
CA LEU A 147 -12.36 -9.85 -34.93
C LEU A 147 -12.00 -9.05 -33.66
N ASP A 148 -11.35 -9.70 -32.69
CA ASP A 148 -10.99 -9.10 -31.41
C ASP A 148 -9.94 -7.97 -31.54
N HIS A 149 -9.19 -7.92 -32.64
CA HIS A 149 -8.14 -6.92 -32.89
C HIS A 149 -8.56 -5.79 -33.84
N HIS A 150 -9.86 -5.68 -34.15
CA HIS A 150 -10.43 -4.66 -35.04
C HIS A 150 -9.69 -4.53 -36.39
N MET A 151 -9.07 -5.62 -36.88
CA MET A 151 -8.51 -5.67 -38.22
C MET A 151 -9.67 -5.86 -39.21
N TYR A 152 -10.47 -4.80 -39.41
CA TYR A 152 -11.62 -4.73 -40.31
C TYR A 152 -11.18 -4.68 -41.79
N SER A 153 -10.38 -5.65 -42.21
CA SER A 153 -10.18 -5.96 -43.61
C SER A 153 -10.48 -7.43 -43.80
N SER A 154 -11.34 -7.74 -44.77
CA SER A 154 -11.79 -9.08 -45.16
C SER A 154 -10.65 -9.98 -45.66
N ILE A 155 -9.65 -10.26 -44.83
CA ILE A 155 -8.55 -11.15 -45.17
C ILE A 155 -9.03 -12.57 -44.91
N LYS A 156 -9.69 -13.16 -45.91
CA LYS A 156 -9.97 -14.59 -45.89
C LYS A 156 -8.63 -15.33 -45.80
N SER A 157 -8.42 -16.09 -44.73
CA SER A 157 -7.22 -16.92 -44.59
C SER A 157 -7.01 -17.77 -45.84
N LYS A 158 -5.86 -17.60 -46.51
CA LYS A 158 -5.52 -18.33 -47.73
C LYS A 158 -4.99 -19.69 -47.31
N MET A 159 -5.68 -20.75 -47.72
CA MET A 159 -5.18 -22.12 -47.61
C MET A 159 -4.57 -22.51 -48.96
N PHE A 160 -3.37 -23.05 -48.94
CA PHE A 160 -2.73 -23.68 -50.10
C PHE A 160 -2.31 -25.10 -49.73
N GLU A 161 -2.36 -26.01 -50.70
CA GLU A 161 -2.06 -27.43 -50.51
C GLU A 161 -0.76 -27.79 -51.22
N LEU A 162 0.11 -28.56 -50.56
CA LEU A 162 1.30 -29.15 -51.17
C LEU A 162 1.02 -30.64 -51.42
N ASN A 163 0.70 -30.99 -52.67
CA ASN A 163 0.27 -32.35 -53.03
C ASN A 163 1.36 -33.19 -53.71
N THR A 164 2.55 -32.66 -53.92
CA THR A 164 3.67 -33.38 -54.56
C THR A 164 4.67 -33.83 -53.51
N ASN A 165 4.88 -35.13 -53.40
CA ASN A 165 5.75 -35.74 -52.41
C ASN A 165 7.08 -36.16 -53.06
N TYR A 166 8.17 -35.55 -52.58
CA TYR A 166 9.55 -35.76 -53.06
C TYR A 166 10.35 -36.73 -52.18
N ARG A 167 9.76 -37.25 -51.11
CA ARG A 167 10.45 -38.05 -50.09
C ARG A 167 10.39 -39.55 -50.36
N SER A 168 9.23 -40.01 -50.81
CA SER A 168 8.93 -41.41 -51.10
C SER A 168 8.48 -41.56 -52.55
N HIS A 169 8.65 -42.75 -53.13
CA HIS A 169 8.18 -43.02 -54.49
C HIS A 169 6.67 -43.32 -54.55
N ASN A 170 6.09 -43.30 -55.75
CA ASN A 170 4.64 -43.41 -55.97
C ASN A 170 4.02 -44.72 -55.42
N GLY A 171 4.75 -45.84 -55.42
CA GLY A 171 4.28 -47.11 -54.82
C GLY A 171 3.92 -47.01 -53.32
N ILE A 172 4.72 -46.30 -52.50
CA ILE A 172 4.40 -46.07 -51.07
C ILE A 172 3.30 -45.01 -50.93
N ILE A 173 3.37 -43.94 -51.71
CA ILE A 173 2.38 -42.84 -51.68
C ILE A 173 0.98 -43.32 -52.06
N GLN A 174 0.85 -44.23 -53.02
CA GLN A 174 -0.42 -44.81 -53.42
C GLN A 174 -1.06 -45.62 -52.29
N LEU A 175 -0.25 -46.40 -51.55
CA LEU A 175 -0.71 -47.12 -50.37
C LEU A 175 -1.16 -46.14 -49.27
N ALA A 176 -0.31 -45.15 -48.94
CA ALA A 176 -0.62 -44.13 -47.94
C ALA A 176 -1.90 -43.35 -48.28
N SER A 177 -2.06 -42.95 -49.54
CA SER A 177 -3.27 -42.29 -50.04
C SER A 177 -4.51 -43.17 -49.86
N SER A 178 -4.39 -44.48 -50.09
CA SER A 178 -5.53 -45.39 -49.93
C SER A 178 -6.01 -45.47 -48.47
N VAL A 179 -5.10 -45.29 -47.50
CA VAL A 179 -5.44 -45.16 -46.08
C VAL A 179 -6.19 -43.85 -45.81
N VAL A 180 -5.75 -42.74 -46.41
CA VAL A 180 -6.45 -41.44 -46.32
C VAL A 180 -7.84 -41.52 -46.95
N ASP A 181 -7.99 -42.22 -48.07
CA ASP A 181 -9.28 -42.43 -48.75
C ASP A 181 -10.26 -43.20 -47.85
N LEU A 182 -9.77 -44.22 -47.11
CA LEU A 182 -10.55 -44.92 -46.09
C LEU A 182 -11.00 -43.96 -44.96
N ILE A 183 -10.10 -43.10 -44.46
CA ILE A 183 -10.44 -42.11 -43.43
C ILE A 183 -11.52 -41.15 -43.95
N LYS A 184 -11.35 -40.60 -45.16
CA LYS A 184 -12.31 -39.68 -45.78
C LYS A 184 -13.69 -40.32 -45.98
N ARG A 185 -13.75 -41.59 -46.35
CA ARG A 185 -15.01 -42.31 -46.58
C ARG A 185 -15.74 -42.63 -45.27
N PHE A 186 -15.04 -43.21 -44.31
CA PHE A 186 -15.66 -43.69 -43.07
C PHE A 186 -15.83 -42.59 -42.02
N PHE A 187 -14.89 -41.64 -41.98
CA PHE A 187 -14.78 -40.59 -40.98
C PHE A 187 -14.54 -39.20 -41.61
N PRO A 188 -15.41 -38.72 -42.51
CA PRO A 188 -15.21 -37.46 -43.26
C PRO A 188 -15.03 -36.21 -42.38
N GLU A 189 -15.50 -36.25 -41.14
CA GLU A 189 -15.44 -35.12 -40.20
C GLU A 189 -14.15 -35.12 -39.34
N SER A 190 -13.36 -36.21 -39.38
CA SER A 190 -12.10 -36.35 -38.62
C SER A 190 -10.86 -35.92 -39.41
N ILE A 191 -11.02 -35.54 -40.68
CA ILE A 191 -9.96 -35.09 -41.58
C ILE A 191 -10.46 -33.98 -42.51
N ASP A 192 -9.59 -33.04 -42.89
CA ASP A 192 -9.90 -32.04 -43.91
C ASP A 192 -9.91 -32.65 -45.31
N ASN A 193 -10.78 -32.14 -46.19
CA ASN A 193 -10.86 -32.59 -47.57
C ASN A 193 -9.74 -31.97 -48.44
N LEU A 194 -8.55 -32.58 -48.39
CA LEU A 194 -7.37 -32.17 -49.14
C LEU A 194 -7.17 -32.99 -50.42
N SER A 195 -6.45 -32.45 -51.40
CA SER A 195 -6.08 -33.18 -52.62
C SER A 195 -5.22 -34.40 -52.32
N ARG A 196 -5.33 -35.46 -53.14
CA ARG A 196 -4.50 -36.67 -53.01
C ARG A 196 -3.03 -36.37 -53.30
N GLU A 197 -2.14 -36.89 -52.47
CA GLU A 197 -0.69 -36.82 -52.70
C GLU A 197 -0.26 -37.58 -53.96
N ARG A 198 0.76 -37.07 -54.65
CA ARG A 198 1.33 -37.66 -55.86
C ARG A 198 2.84 -37.73 -55.75
N GLY A 199 3.42 -38.86 -56.16
CA GLY A 199 4.87 -38.99 -56.34
C GLY A 199 5.25 -38.74 -57.79
N GLU A 200 6.37 -38.06 -58.03
CA GLU A 200 6.89 -37.84 -59.39
C GLU A 200 7.54 -39.09 -59.98
N VAL A 201 8.09 -39.94 -59.11
CA VAL A 201 8.87 -41.12 -59.51
C VAL A 201 8.09 -42.39 -59.17
N GLY A 202 8.02 -43.32 -60.12
CA GLY A 202 7.53 -44.68 -59.88
C GLY A 202 8.41 -45.45 -58.89
N GLY A 203 7.89 -46.53 -58.32
CA GLY A 203 8.69 -47.40 -57.45
C GLY A 203 7.98 -48.70 -57.12
N PRO A 204 8.65 -49.62 -56.41
CA PRO A 204 8.11 -50.93 -56.10
C PRO A 204 6.85 -50.83 -55.24
N ARG A 205 5.96 -51.83 -55.37
CA ARG A 205 4.82 -51.96 -54.45
C ARG A 205 5.32 -52.41 -53.07
N PRO A 206 4.75 -51.89 -51.97
CA PRO A 206 4.96 -52.45 -50.64
C PRO A 206 4.70 -53.96 -50.60
N ILE A 207 5.48 -54.69 -49.80
CA ILE A 207 5.39 -56.15 -49.68
C ILE A 207 4.68 -56.52 -48.38
N VAL A 208 3.69 -57.39 -48.47
CA VAL A 208 3.01 -58.00 -47.32
C VAL A 208 3.44 -59.45 -47.21
N PHE A 209 4.01 -59.84 -46.07
CA PHE A 209 4.37 -61.22 -45.79
C PHE A 209 3.23 -61.89 -45.03
N ALA A 210 2.65 -62.95 -45.61
CA ALA A 210 1.53 -63.69 -45.03
C ALA A 210 1.88 -65.17 -44.86
N GLY A 211 1.33 -65.84 -43.85
CA GLY A 211 1.53 -67.28 -43.64
C GLY A 211 2.86 -67.66 -42.97
N PHE A 212 3.50 -66.72 -42.27
CA PHE A 212 4.69 -66.98 -41.44
C PHE A 212 4.35 -66.81 -39.95
N GLU A 213 4.92 -67.65 -39.10
CA GLU A 213 4.83 -67.51 -37.63
C GLU A 213 5.77 -66.41 -37.13
N ALA A 214 5.34 -65.59 -36.16
CA ALA A 214 6.09 -64.43 -35.69
C ALA A 214 7.48 -64.79 -35.16
N GLU A 215 7.59 -65.86 -34.37
CA GLU A 215 8.85 -66.31 -33.75
C GLU A 215 9.93 -66.62 -34.79
N THR A 216 9.54 -67.11 -35.96
CA THR A 216 10.47 -67.54 -37.00
C THR A 216 10.55 -66.60 -38.19
N PHE A 217 9.59 -65.68 -38.36
CA PHE A 217 9.51 -64.74 -39.49
C PHE A 217 10.78 -63.92 -39.62
N LEU A 218 11.17 -63.19 -38.58
CA LEU A 218 12.34 -62.31 -38.62
C LEU A 218 13.59 -63.09 -39.05
N PHE A 219 13.80 -64.29 -38.49
CA PHE A 219 14.97 -65.14 -38.77
C PHE A 219 14.90 -65.88 -40.10
N LYS A 220 13.73 -66.08 -40.70
CA LYS A 220 13.58 -66.72 -42.01
C LYS A 220 13.69 -65.70 -43.15
N VAL A 221 13.13 -64.51 -42.95
CA VAL A 221 12.97 -63.50 -44.01
C VAL A 221 14.13 -62.51 -44.09
N PHE A 222 14.69 -62.11 -42.94
CA PHE A 222 15.73 -61.07 -42.89
C PHE A 222 17.14 -61.63 -42.60
N ARG A 223 17.42 -62.89 -43.00
CA ARG A 223 18.75 -63.50 -42.80
C ARG A 223 19.87 -62.69 -43.45
N ALA A 224 20.92 -62.40 -42.68
CA ALA A 224 22.12 -61.75 -43.16
C ALA A 224 23.17 -62.78 -43.63
N GLY A 225 22.93 -63.45 -44.76
CA GLY A 225 23.94 -64.11 -45.59
C GLY A 225 24.76 -65.30 -45.03
N ASP A 226 24.87 -65.52 -43.72
CA ASP A 226 25.62 -66.62 -43.10
C ASP A 226 24.65 -67.69 -42.53
N PRO A 227 24.70 -68.95 -43.02
CA PRO A 227 23.80 -70.02 -42.56
C PRO A 227 23.99 -70.42 -41.09
N THR A 228 25.10 -70.03 -40.46
CA THR A 228 25.44 -70.41 -39.07
C THR A 228 25.08 -69.33 -38.04
N SER A 229 24.74 -68.13 -38.49
CA SER A 229 24.43 -66.98 -37.66
C SER A 229 22.91 -66.79 -37.52
N ASN A 230 22.37 -67.03 -36.31
CA ASN A 230 21.02 -66.63 -35.93
C ASN A 230 20.88 -65.11 -35.69
N CYS A 231 21.75 -64.27 -36.25
CA CYS A 231 21.77 -62.83 -36.02
C CYS A 231 21.24 -62.06 -37.25
N ILE A 232 20.15 -61.31 -37.06
CA ILE A 232 19.63 -60.35 -38.03
C ILE A 232 20.14 -58.97 -37.63
N GLU A 233 20.71 -58.23 -38.58
CA GLU A 233 21.20 -56.88 -38.34
C GLU A 233 20.61 -55.91 -39.37
N PHE A 234 19.48 -55.28 -39.03
CA PHE A 234 18.98 -54.12 -39.78
C PHE A 234 20.00 -52.98 -39.65
N GLY A 235 20.23 -52.28 -40.77
CA GLY A 235 21.12 -51.13 -40.86
C GLY A 235 20.59 -49.87 -40.18
N ALA A 236 21.41 -48.81 -40.19
CA ALA A 236 21.10 -47.53 -39.54
C ALA A 236 19.93 -46.76 -40.18
N GLU A 237 19.60 -47.07 -41.44
CA GLU A 237 18.46 -46.50 -42.19
C GLU A 237 17.31 -47.50 -42.37
N GLN A 238 17.34 -48.62 -41.65
CA GLN A 238 16.27 -49.61 -41.64
C GLN A 238 15.67 -49.68 -40.22
N VAL A 239 14.34 -49.69 -40.13
CA VAL A 239 13.63 -49.65 -38.84
C VAL A 239 12.51 -50.69 -38.79
N ILE A 240 12.27 -51.22 -37.60
CA ILE A 240 11.07 -51.99 -37.28
C ILE A 240 10.11 -51.05 -36.53
N ILE A 241 8.94 -50.82 -37.09
CA ILE A 241 7.87 -50.05 -36.47
C ILE A 241 6.83 -51.00 -35.91
N VAL A 242 6.50 -50.84 -34.63
CA VAL A 242 5.48 -51.60 -33.90
C VAL A 242 4.39 -50.68 -33.36
N ARG A 243 3.23 -51.22 -33.00
CA ARG A 243 2.09 -50.40 -32.58
C ARG A 243 2.26 -49.75 -31.21
N ASN A 244 2.79 -50.45 -30.22
CA ASN A 244 2.83 -50.03 -28.82
C ASN A 244 4.16 -50.47 -28.13
N ASP A 245 4.39 -50.02 -26.89
CA ASP A 245 5.61 -50.31 -26.14
C ASP A 245 5.76 -51.78 -25.73
N GLU A 246 4.66 -52.51 -25.56
CA GLU A 246 4.68 -53.94 -25.24
C GLU A 246 5.20 -54.74 -26.43
N ALA A 247 4.68 -54.48 -27.63
CA ALA A 247 5.18 -55.04 -28.88
C ALA A 247 6.67 -54.71 -29.11
N LYS A 248 7.10 -53.49 -28.75
CA LYS A 248 8.53 -53.09 -28.83
C LYS A 248 9.40 -53.95 -27.92
N LYS A 249 8.97 -54.20 -26.68
CA LYS A 249 9.66 -55.10 -25.75
C LYS A 249 9.71 -56.53 -26.27
N ASN A 250 8.60 -57.03 -26.82
CA ASN A 250 8.52 -58.38 -27.39
C ASN A 250 9.52 -58.58 -28.54
N VAL A 251 9.57 -57.64 -29.49
CA VAL A 251 10.55 -57.69 -30.60
C VAL A 251 11.99 -57.60 -30.10
N LYS A 252 12.29 -56.71 -29.14
CA LYS A 252 13.62 -56.61 -28.54
C LYS A 252 14.04 -57.87 -27.78
N ASN A 253 13.10 -58.59 -27.16
CA ASN A 253 13.35 -59.86 -26.47
C ASN A 253 13.63 -60.99 -27.47
N LEU A 254 12.88 -61.05 -28.58
CA LEU A 254 13.07 -62.03 -29.65
C LEU A 254 14.42 -61.87 -30.35
N ASN A 255 14.84 -60.63 -30.60
CA ASN A 255 16.15 -60.35 -31.18
C ASN A 255 16.76 -59.06 -30.62
N LYS A 256 17.67 -59.21 -29.66
CA LYS A 256 18.38 -58.09 -29.03
C LYS A 256 19.23 -57.27 -30.02
N ASN A 257 19.57 -57.84 -31.18
CA ASN A 257 20.39 -57.21 -32.21
C ASN A 257 19.58 -56.67 -33.41
N ALA A 258 18.23 -56.72 -33.35
CA ALA A 258 17.32 -56.44 -34.46
C ALA A 258 17.47 -55.07 -35.13
N GLY A 259 18.20 -54.12 -34.54
CA GLY A 259 18.39 -52.76 -35.07
C GLY A 259 17.53 -51.76 -34.32
N LEU A 260 17.00 -50.76 -35.05
CA LEU A 260 16.11 -49.76 -34.49
C LEU A 260 14.69 -50.33 -34.44
N VAL A 261 14.12 -50.39 -33.24
CA VAL A 261 12.72 -50.79 -33.01
C VAL A 261 12.01 -49.63 -32.35
N LEU A 262 11.01 -49.07 -33.02
CA LEU A 262 10.28 -47.86 -32.60
C LEU A 262 8.79 -48.13 -32.57
N THR A 263 8.08 -47.49 -31.65
CA THR A 263 6.62 -47.39 -31.78
C THR A 263 6.27 -46.43 -32.91
N VAL A 264 5.03 -46.50 -33.42
CA VAL A 264 4.51 -45.54 -34.40
C VAL A 264 4.69 -44.09 -33.92
N PHE A 265 4.46 -43.85 -32.62
CA PHE A 265 4.60 -42.54 -32.01
C PHE A 265 6.05 -42.06 -31.99
N GLU A 266 6.99 -42.93 -31.62
CA GLU A 266 8.43 -42.60 -31.62
C GLU A 266 9.00 -42.36 -33.02
N ALA A 267 8.49 -43.09 -34.02
CA ALA A 267 8.90 -42.95 -35.41
C ALA A 267 8.32 -41.71 -36.10
N LYS A 268 7.32 -41.05 -35.50
CA LYS A 268 6.75 -39.82 -36.05
C LYS A 268 7.81 -38.71 -36.13
N GLY A 269 7.79 -37.94 -37.22
CA GLY A 269 8.84 -36.95 -37.51
C GLY A 269 10.20 -37.55 -37.90
N MET A 270 10.25 -38.87 -38.10
CA MET A 270 11.41 -39.59 -38.60
C MET A 270 11.14 -40.19 -39.97
N GLU A 271 12.22 -40.51 -40.70
CA GLU A 271 12.17 -41.16 -42.00
C GLU A 271 13.31 -42.16 -42.12
N PHE A 272 13.03 -43.25 -42.82
CA PHE A 272 13.93 -44.38 -43.01
C PHE A 272 13.83 -44.85 -44.45
N ASN A 273 14.93 -45.40 -44.99
CA ASN A 273 14.90 -45.96 -46.33
C ASN A 273 14.00 -47.20 -46.37
N ASP A 274 14.17 -48.09 -45.39
CA ASP A 274 13.39 -49.31 -45.29
C ASP A 274 12.64 -49.38 -43.95
N VAL A 275 11.34 -49.70 -44.02
CA VAL A 275 10.47 -49.85 -42.84
C VAL A 275 9.84 -51.24 -42.85
N LEU A 276 9.97 -51.95 -41.74
CA LEU A 276 9.17 -53.13 -41.43
C LEU A 276 8.08 -52.75 -40.43
N LEU A 277 6.83 -52.75 -40.87
CA LEU A 277 5.67 -52.66 -39.99
C LEU A 277 5.36 -54.05 -39.44
N TYR A 278 5.61 -54.26 -38.14
CA TYR A 278 5.56 -55.58 -37.50
C TYR A 278 4.38 -55.70 -36.54
N ASN A 279 3.51 -56.68 -36.79
CA ASN A 279 2.33 -57.02 -35.99
C ASN A 279 1.44 -55.81 -35.67
N PHE A 280 1.32 -54.85 -36.59
CA PHE A 280 0.56 -53.62 -36.33
C PHE A 280 -0.93 -53.87 -36.09
N PHE A 281 -1.55 -54.75 -36.88
CA PHE A 281 -2.96 -55.08 -36.77
C PHE A 281 -3.19 -56.01 -35.58
N HIS A 282 -2.33 -57.03 -35.39
CA HIS A 282 -2.35 -57.90 -34.22
C HIS A 282 -2.22 -57.16 -32.89
N GLU A 283 -1.42 -56.10 -32.84
CA GLU A 283 -1.19 -55.33 -31.61
C GLU A 283 -2.07 -54.07 -31.53
N SER A 284 -3.01 -53.91 -32.46
CA SER A 284 -3.86 -52.73 -32.53
C SER A 284 -5.05 -52.84 -31.56
N PRO A 285 -5.38 -51.76 -30.82
CA PRO A 285 -6.60 -51.68 -29.99
C PRO A 285 -7.92 -51.91 -30.73
N ALA A 286 -7.96 -51.76 -32.06
CA ALA A 286 -9.18 -51.99 -32.84
C ALA A 286 -9.55 -53.49 -32.95
N LEU A 287 -8.60 -54.42 -32.84
CA LEU A 287 -8.83 -55.88 -32.88
C LEU A 287 -9.80 -56.30 -34.01
N SER A 288 -10.88 -57.01 -33.69
CA SER A 288 -11.90 -57.46 -34.65
C SER A 288 -12.59 -56.34 -35.44
N LYS A 289 -12.50 -55.08 -34.99
CA LYS A 289 -13.14 -53.95 -35.68
C LYS A 289 -12.53 -53.70 -37.07
N TRP A 290 -11.29 -54.12 -37.34
CA TRP A 290 -10.70 -54.07 -38.68
C TRP A 290 -11.53 -54.82 -39.74
N GLN A 291 -12.34 -55.80 -39.32
CA GLN A 291 -13.25 -56.56 -40.19
C GLN A 291 -14.38 -55.71 -40.80
N THR A 292 -14.60 -54.50 -40.28
CA THR A 292 -15.61 -53.58 -40.82
C THR A 292 -15.17 -52.86 -42.10
N ILE A 293 -13.89 -52.94 -42.48
CA ILE A 293 -13.39 -52.38 -43.74
C ILE A 293 -13.86 -53.27 -44.90
N PRO A 294 -14.69 -52.76 -45.83
CA PRO A 294 -15.13 -53.53 -46.98
C PRO A 294 -13.99 -53.73 -47.97
N SER A 295 -13.98 -54.90 -48.62
CA SER A 295 -13.01 -55.24 -49.65
C SER A 295 -13.14 -54.40 -50.93
N ASP A 296 -14.32 -53.83 -51.18
CA ASP A 296 -14.65 -53.01 -52.35
C ASP A 296 -15.42 -51.74 -51.93
N LEU A 297 -14.85 -50.58 -52.23
CA LEU A 297 -15.40 -49.27 -51.90
C LEU A 297 -16.46 -48.79 -52.90
N GLU A 298 -16.47 -49.28 -54.13
CA GLU A 298 -17.34 -48.79 -55.20
C GLU A 298 -18.73 -49.45 -55.16
N ASN A 299 -18.81 -50.71 -54.73
CA ASN A 299 -20.06 -51.49 -54.68
C ASN A 299 -20.77 -51.49 -53.32
N SER A 300 -20.22 -50.83 -52.29
CA SER A 300 -20.86 -50.76 -50.97
C SER A 300 -21.88 -49.62 -50.88
N SER A 301 -23.06 -49.84 -51.45
CA SER A 301 -24.23 -48.97 -51.28
C SER A 301 -24.78 -49.09 -49.86
N GLY A 302 -24.42 -48.13 -49.00
CA GLY A 302 -25.17 -47.65 -47.84
C GLY A 302 -25.85 -48.67 -46.93
N THR A 303 -25.19 -49.01 -45.82
CA THR A 303 -25.65 -48.88 -44.41
C THR A 303 -24.67 -49.66 -43.52
N LEU A 304 -23.62 -48.98 -43.03
CA LEU A 304 -22.94 -49.47 -41.84
C LEU A 304 -23.84 -49.07 -40.66
N ASP A 305 -24.73 -49.97 -40.27
CA ASP A 305 -25.69 -49.75 -39.19
C ASP A 305 -24.99 -49.45 -37.86
N ASN A 306 -25.38 -48.30 -37.29
CA ASN A 306 -25.36 -47.82 -35.90
C ASN A 306 -24.12 -47.87 -34.99
N GLU A 307 -23.02 -48.56 -35.30
CA GLU A 307 -21.77 -48.40 -34.53
C GLU A 307 -20.53 -48.47 -35.42
N LYS A 308 -20.23 -47.36 -36.12
CA LYS A 308 -18.89 -47.19 -36.72
C LYS A 308 -17.85 -47.34 -35.61
N PRO A 309 -16.86 -48.25 -35.72
CA PRO A 309 -15.87 -48.39 -34.67
C PRO A 309 -14.87 -47.24 -34.79
N TYR A 310 -15.17 -46.12 -34.14
CA TYR A 310 -14.41 -44.88 -34.28
C TYR A 310 -12.94 -44.96 -33.87
N ILE A 311 -12.57 -45.98 -33.09
CA ILE A 311 -11.18 -46.36 -32.83
C ILE A 311 -10.40 -46.61 -34.13
N LEU A 312 -11.05 -47.09 -35.19
CA LEU A 312 -10.45 -47.27 -36.52
C LEU A 312 -9.99 -45.95 -37.13
N SER A 313 -10.65 -44.82 -36.84
CA SER A 313 -10.16 -43.53 -37.33
C SER A 313 -8.79 -43.22 -36.75
N SER A 314 -8.56 -43.53 -35.47
CA SER A 314 -7.25 -43.36 -34.83
C SER A 314 -6.23 -44.35 -35.40
N GLU A 315 -6.62 -45.63 -35.52
CA GLU A 315 -5.71 -46.65 -36.03
C GLU A 315 -5.32 -46.45 -37.51
N LEU A 316 -6.24 -45.97 -38.36
CA LEU A 316 -5.92 -45.61 -39.74
C LEU A 316 -4.93 -44.44 -39.80
N LYS A 317 -5.03 -43.45 -38.90
CA LYS A 317 -4.03 -42.36 -38.80
C LYS A 317 -2.66 -42.91 -38.35
N HIS A 318 -2.63 -43.83 -37.38
CA HIS A 318 -1.39 -44.51 -36.98
C HIS A 318 -0.78 -45.31 -38.13
N LEU A 319 -1.60 -46.02 -38.91
CA LEU A 319 -1.16 -46.75 -40.09
C LEU A 319 -0.59 -45.80 -41.15
N TYR A 320 -1.27 -44.69 -41.42
CA TYR A 320 -0.78 -43.66 -42.34
C TYR A 320 0.60 -43.11 -41.90
N VAL A 321 0.74 -42.77 -40.61
CA VAL A 321 2.02 -42.30 -40.07
C VAL A 321 3.11 -43.37 -40.26
N ALA A 322 2.83 -44.63 -39.93
CA ALA A 322 3.79 -45.73 -40.06
C ALA A 322 4.22 -45.96 -41.52
N VAL A 323 3.27 -46.00 -42.46
CA VAL A 323 3.53 -46.17 -43.90
C VAL A 323 4.38 -45.03 -44.45
N THR A 324 4.10 -43.78 -44.05
CA THR A 324 4.81 -42.59 -44.54
C THR A 324 6.21 -42.41 -43.98
N ARG A 325 6.66 -43.27 -43.04
CA ARG A 325 8.06 -43.25 -42.58
C ARG A 325 9.03 -43.86 -43.59
N ALA A 326 8.52 -44.62 -44.56
CA ALA A 326 9.32 -45.34 -45.56
C ALA A 326 9.61 -44.48 -46.79
N ARG A 327 10.88 -44.44 -47.23
CA ARG A 327 11.30 -43.71 -48.43
C ARG A 327 11.51 -44.63 -49.64
N GLU A 328 12.11 -45.81 -49.43
CA GLU A 328 12.47 -46.75 -50.51
C GLU A 328 11.69 -48.07 -50.45
N ARG A 329 11.55 -48.70 -49.28
CA ARG A 329 10.86 -49.99 -49.15
C ARG A 329 9.98 -50.03 -47.91
N LEU A 330 8.78 -50.58 -48.10
CA LEU A 330 7.85 -50.85 -47.03
C LEU A 330 7.52 -52.35 -47.02
N TRP A 331 7.76 -52.96 -45.88
CA TRP A 331 7.43 -54.35 -45.57
C TRP A 331 6.38 -54.37 -44.47
N ILE A 332 5.37 -55.22 -44.61
CA ILE A 332 4.31 -55.39 -43.63
C ILE A 332 4.26 -56.87 -43.28
N PHE A 333 4.34 -57.16 -41.99
CA PHE A 333 4.14 -58.49 -41.45
C PHE A 333 3.13 -58.42 -40.31
N ASP A 334 2.16 -59.32 -40.34
CA ASP A 334 1.19 -59.48 -39.26
C ASP A 334 0.88 -60.96 -39.08
N GLU A 335 1.11 -61.46 -37.87
CA GLU A 335 0.88 -62.87 -37.53
C GLU A 335 -0.60 -63.26 -37.60
N ASN A 336 -1.50 -62.36 -37.17
CA ASN A 336 -2.92 -62.63 -37.23
C ASN A 336 -3.49 -62.29 -38.61
N SER A 337 -3.52 -63.32 -39.45
CA SER A 337 -4.07 -63.24 -40.80
C SER A 337 -5.53 -62.76 -40.85
N GLU A 338 -6.35 -62.94 -39.79
CA GLU A 338 -7.76 -62.53 -39.80
C GLU A 338 -7.95 -61.02 -39.73
N TRP A 339 -7.12 -60.31 -38.95
CA TRP A 339 -7.30 -58.88 -38.70
C TRP A 339 -6.73 -58.02 -39.82
N ILE A 340 -5.64 -58.46 -40.45
CA ILE A 340 -5.09 -57.80 -41.65
C ILE A 340 -5.89 -58.13 -42.92
N ARG A 341 -6.59 -59.27 -42.99
CA ARG A 341 -7.30 -59.73 -44.20
C ARG A 341 -8.20 -58.68 -44.88
N PRO A 342 -9.06 -57.92 -44.18
CA PRO A 342 -9.97 -56.96 -44.82
C PRO A 342 -9.21 -55.87 -45.58
N ILE A 343 -8.25 -55.23 -44.91
CA ILE A 343 -7.45 -54.15 -45.53
C ILE A 343 -6.47 -54.71 -46.58
N LEU A 344 -5.95 -55.91 -46.38
CA LEU A 344 -5.11 -56.60 -47.36
C LEU A 344 -5.90 -56.91 -48.64
N THR A 345 -7.13 -57.41 -48.52
CA THR A 345 -8.01 -57.69 -49.66
C THR A 345 -8.29 -56.39 -50.43
N TYR A 346 -8.60 -55.31 -49.71
CA TYR A 346 -8.76 -53.98 -50.29
C TYR A 346 -7.50 -53.52 -51.06
N TRP A 347 -6.32 -53.65 -50.47
CA TRP A 347 -5.06 -53.29 -51.11
C TRP A 347 -4.70 -54.17 -52.31
N MET A 348 -5.00 -55.46 -52.25
CA MET A 348 -4.81 -56.39 -53.37
C MET A 348 -5.74 -56.07 -54.53
N HIS A 349 -7.02 -55.80 -54.26
CA HIS A 349 -8.01 -55.43 -55.28
C HIS A 349 -7.58 -54.19 -56.07
N HIS A 350 -7.01 -53.19 -55.37
CA HIS A 350 -6.50 -51.96 -55.98
C HIS A 350 -5.05 -52.07 -56.50
N GLY A 351 -4.45 -53.26 -56.44
CA GLY A 351 -3.08 -53.49 -56.92
C GLY A 351 -2.00 -52.69 -56.19
N LEU A 352 -2.21 -52.37 -54.91
CA LEU A 352 -1.32 -51.49 -54.14
C LEU A 352 -0.16 -52.24 -53.47
N VAL A 353 -0.31 -53.54 -53.22
CA VAL A 353 0.69 -54.35 -52.51
C VAL A 353 1.08 -55.60 -53.30
N ARG A 354 2.24 -56.18 -52.99
CA ARG A 354 2.66 -57.52 -53.40
C ARG A 354 2.61 -58.43 -52.18
N VAL A 355 1.88 -59.54 -52.25
CA VAL A 355 1.82 -60.53 -51.17
C VAL A 355 2.84 -61.63 -51.42
N ILE A 356 3.55 -62.05 -50.38
CA ILE A 356 4.51 -63.16 -50.40
C ILE A 356 4.12 -64.14 -49.30
N SER A 357 3.95 -65.41 -49.67
CA SER A 357 3.43 -66.45 -48.76
C SER A 357 4.29 -67.70 -48.66
N SER A 358 5.41 -67.77 -49.37
CA SER A 358 6.31 -68.94 -49.35
C SER A 358 7.77 -68.51 -49.17
N VAL A 359 8.59 -69.42 -48.64
CA VAL A 359 10.03 -69.17 -48.40
C VAL A 359 10.80 -69.15 -49.73
N GLU A 360 10.35 -69.88 -50.74
CA GLU A 360 10.95 -69.93 -52.08
C GLU A 360 10.85 -68.57 -52.77
N GLU A 361 9.70 -67.88 -52.65
CA GLU A 361 9.54 -66.53 -53.17
C GLU A 361 10.45 -65.52 -52.47
N ILE A 362 10.72 -65.69 -51.17
CA ILE A 362 11.64 -64.83 -50.43
C ILE A 362 13.07 -64.97 -50.96
N ALA A 363 13.49 -66.19 -51.33
CA ALA A 363 14.81 -66.41 -51.92
C ALA A 363 15.02 -65.69 -53.26
N THR A 364 13.93 -65.31 -53.95
CA THR A 364 13.98 -64.51 -55.19
C THR A 364 14.12 -63.00 -54.93
N LEU A 365 13.95 -62.54 -53.68
CA LEU A 365 14.11 -61.15 -53.32
C LEU A 365 15.59 -60.80 -53.11
N PRO A 366 16.01 -59.56 -53.44
CA PRO A 366 17.31 -59.06 -53.02
C PRO A 366 17.41 -59.06 -51.49
N THR A 367 18.64 -59.16 -50.97
CA THR A 367 18.90 -59.15 -49.52
C THR A 367 18.18 -57.99 -48.85
N LEU A 368 17.23 -58.31 -47.97
CA LEU A 368 16.33 -57.32 -47.36
C LEU A 368 17.04 -56.57 -46.22
N ALA A 369 17.85 -57.25 -45.41
CA ALA A 369 18.65 -56.61 -44.36
C ALA A 369 19.98 -56.09 -44.92
N LYS A 370 20.27 -54.80 -44.72
CA LYS A 370 21.49 -54.13 -45.16
C LYS A 370 22.35 -53.75 -43.97
N LYS A 371 23.56 -54.32 -43.87
CA LYS A 371 24.53 -53.90 -42.86
C LYS A 371 24.99 -52.46 -43.12
N SER A 372 24.97 -51.63 -42.08
CA SER A 372 25.50 -50.27 -42.12
C SER A 372 26.91 -50.21 -41.55
N SER A 373 27.70 -49.27 -42.07
CA SER A 373 29.02 -48.95 -41.56
C SER A 373 28.94 -48.29 -40.17
N SER A 374 30.04 -48.38 -39.41
CA SER A 374 30.19 -47.67 -38.13
C SER A 374 29.94 -46.15 -38.28
N GLN A 375 30.35 -45.54 -39.41
CA GLN A 375 30.15 -44.11 -39.66
C GLN A 375 28.67 -43.74 -39.80
N GLU A 376 27.87 -44.56 -40.49
CA GLU A 376 26.42 -44.36 -40.64
C GLU A 376 25.71 -44.46 -39.30
N TRP A 377 26.02 -45.48 -38.49
CA TRP A 377 25.50 -45.61 -37.13
C TRP A 377 25.86 -44.41 -36.25
N ASN A 378 27.09 -43.89 -36.33
CA ASN A 378 27.51 -42.71 -35.58
C ASN A 378 26.79 -41.43 -36.04
N ARG A 379 26.50 -41.28 -37.35
CA ARG A 379 25.69 -40.16 -37.87
C ARG A 379 24.24 -40.26 -37.39
N LYS A 380 23.64 -41.45 -37.43
CA LYS A 380 22.27 -41.67 -36.93
C LYS A 380 22.19 -41.41 -35.42
N GLY A 381 23.18 -41.89 -34.65
CA GLY A 381 23.28 -41.63 -33.21
C GLY A 381 23.41 -40.15 -32.86
N LYS A 382 24.12 -39.35 -33.67
CA LYS A 382 24.14 -37.88 -33.53
C LYS A 382 22.76 -37.27 -33.66
N ALA A 383 22.05 -37.62 -34.74
CA ALA A 383 20.71 -37.11 -35.00
C ALA A 383 19.75 -37.47 -33.85
N PHE A 384 19.81 -38.70 -33.34
CA PHE A 384 19.02 -39.12 -32.17
C PHE A 384 19.38 -38.34 -30.89
N PHE A 385 20.66 -38.12 -30.65
CA PHE A 385 21.12 -37.37 -29.48
C PHE A 385 20.64 -35.92 -29.52
N GLU A 386 20.71 -35.25 -30.68
CA GLU A 386 20.22 -33.87 -30.87
C GLU A 386 18.70 -33.77 -30.68
N ARG A 387 17.96 -34.81 -31.02
CA ARG A 387 16.51 -34.95 -30.78
C ARG A 387 16.17 -35.39 -29.35
N HIS A 388 17.16 -35.46 -28.44
CA HIS A 388 16.99 -35.92 -27.06
C HIS A 388 16.45 -37.35 -26.92
N GLN A 389 16.55 -38.16 -27.97
CA GLN A 389 16.16 -39.58 -27.98
C GLN A 389 17.37 -40.42 -27.54
N TYR A 390 17.76 -40.27 -26.27
CA TYR A 390 19.03 -40.79 -25.77
C TYR A 390 19.13 -42.32 -25.80
N GLU A 391 18.04 -43.05 -25.52
CA GLU A 391 18.02 -44.53 -25.60
C GLU A 391 18.44 -45.02 -27.00
N LEU A 392 17.87 -44.42 -28.05
CA LEU A 392 18.18 -44.77 -29.45
C LEU A 392 19.60 -44.34 -29.83
N ALA A 393 20.05 -43.18 -29.33
CA ALA A 393 21.41 -42.71 -29.52
C ALA A 393 22.43 -43.68 -28.90
N ILE A 394 22.16 -44.23 -27.71
CA ILE A 394 23.01 -45.24 -27.05
C ILE A 394 23.15 -46.47 -27.95
N THR A 395 22.05 -47.03 -28.44
CA THR A 395 22.07 -48.20 -29.35
C THR A 395 22.88 -47.90 -30.61
N CYS A 396 22.71 -46.72 -31.21
CA CYS A 396 23.47 -46.32 -32.40
C CYS A 396 24.96 -46.14 -32.10
N PHE A 397 25.32 -45.51 -30.98
CA PHE A 397 26.73 -45.31 -30.62
C PHE A 397 27.42 -46.62 -30.25
N GLU A 398 26.71 -47.55 -29.62
CA GLU A 398 27.15 -48.91 -29.38
C GLU A 398 27.46 -49.65 -30.69
N LYS A 399 26.52 -49.66 -31.65
CA LYS A 399 26.74 -50.26 -32.99
C LYS A 399 27.87 -49.57 -33.77
N SER A 400 28.09 -48.27 -33.54
CA SER A 400 29.21 -47.56 -34.15
C SER A 400 30.57 -47.80 -33.48
N GLY A 401 30.60 -48.36 -32.27
CA GLY A 401 31.81 -48.47 -31.43
C GLY A 401 32.25 -47.15 -30.79
N ASN A 402 31.42 -46.10 -30.80
CA ASN A 402 31.76 -44.79 -30.24
C ASN A 402 31.48 -44.72 -28.73
N GLU A 403 32.39 -45.31 -27.95
CA GLU A 403 32.22 -45.47 -26.51
C GLU A 403 32.10 -44.13 -25.76
N LYS A 404 32.83 -43.08 -26.20
CA LYS A 404 32.73 -41.74 -25.59
C LYS A 404 31.32 -41.15 -25.71
N ARG A 405 30.70 -41.27 -26.90
CA ARG A 405 29.36 -40.76 -27.14
C ARG A 405 28.29 -41.64 -26.53
N LYS A 406 28.50 -42.96 -26.50
CA LYS A 406 27.65 -43.90 -25.76
C LYS A 406 27.55 -43.49 -24.30
N LYS A 407 28.69 -43.33 -23.60
CA LYS A 407 28.73 -42.89 -22.19
C LYS A 407 28.00 -41.56 -21.97
N LEU A 408 28.23 -40.59 -22.86
CA LEU A 408 27.55 -39.29 -22.77
C LEU A 408 26.03 -39.43 -22.94
N ALA A 409 25.57 -40.19 -23.94
CA ALA A 409 24.15 -40.45 -24.17
C ALA A 409 23.53 -41.22 -22.98
N SER A 410 24.24 -42.17 -22.40
CA SER A 410 23.83 -42.87 -21.18
C SER A 410 23.67 -41.92 -19.99
N ALA A 411 24.59 -40.98 -19.78
CA ALA A 411 24.48 -40.00 -18.70
C ALA A 411 23.23 -39.11 -18.85
N TYR A 412 22.96 -38.60 -20.05
CA TYR A 412 21.74 -37.84 -20.34
C TYR A 412 20.46 -38.68 -20.20
N HIS A 413 20.50 -39.95 -20.62
CA HIS A 413 19.37 -40.87 -20.45
C HIS A 413 19.07 -41.12 -18.97
N LEU A 414 20.10 -41.36 -18.14
CA LEU A 414 19.94 -41.51 -16.69
C LEU A 414 19.36 -40.25 -16.05
N GLN A 415 19.79 -39.07 -16.47
CA GLN A 415 19.21 -37.80 -16.00
C GLN A 415 17.73 -37.67 -16.39
N GLN A 416 17.36 -38.09 -17.61
CA GLN A 416 15.97 -38.10 -18.05
C GLN A 416 15.11 -39.07 -17.22
N ILE A 417 15.62 -40.27 -16.95
CA ILE A 417 14.97 -41.24 -16.05
C ILE A 417 14.79 -40.64 -14.65
N ALA A 418 15.83 -40.01 -14.10
CA ALA A 418 15.77 -39.39 -12.77
C ALA A 418 14.69 -38.31 -12.70
N ARG A 419 14.62 -37.42 -13.72
CA ARG A 419 13.60 -36.37 -13.82
C ARG A 419 12.18 -36.93 -13.96
N ASN A 420 12.01 -38.00 -14.74
CA ASN A 420 10.71 -38.66 -14.89
C ASN A 420 10.28 -39.37 -13.60
N SER A 421 11.22 -39.88 -12.80
CA SER A 421 10.91 -40.61 -11.56
C SER A 421 10.39 -39.73 -10.41
N VAL A 422 10.51 -38.40 -10.50
CA VAL A 422 10.13 -37.46 -9.43
C VAL A 422 8.67 -37.60 -9.00
N ASN A 423 7.77 -37.98 -9.91
CA ASN A 423 6.33 -38.06 -9.63
C ASN A 423 5.87 -39.47 -9.22
N ASP A 424 6.61 -40.51 -9.60
CA ASP A 424 6.15 -41.90 -9.53
C ASP A 424 6.91 -42.74 -8.47
N SER A 425 7.90 -42.15 -7.81
CA SER A 425 8.81 -42.86 -6.88
C SER A 425 8.99 -42.11 -5.57
N ASP A 426 9.42 -42.83 -4.53
CA ASP A 426 9.76 -42.24 -3.25
C ASP A 426 11.03 -41.39 -3.32
N GLU A 427 11.16 -40.43 -2.40
CA GLU A 427 12.25 -39.44 -2.40
C GLU A 427 13.65 -40.10 -2.38
N THR A 428 13.80 -41.28 -1.77
CA THR A 428 15.09 -41.97 -1.71
C THR A 428 15.51 -42.53 -3.06
N THR A 429 14.57 -43.12 -3.81
CA THR A 429 14.80 -43.63 -5.16
C THR A 429 15.11 -42.49 -6.13
N VAL A 430 14.35 -41.39 -6.06
CA VAL A 430 14.60 -40.19 -6.88
C VAL A 430 16.02 -39.66 -6.63
N ARG A 431 16.39 -39.51 -5.36
CA ARG A 431 17.73 -39.04 -4.97
C ARG A 431 18.84 -39.96 -5.50
N SER A 432 18.66 -41.28 -5.39
CA SER A 432 19.58 -42.28 -5.92
C SER A 432 19.76 -42.16 -7.44
N ASN A 433 18.66 -41.98 -8.18
CA ASN A 433 18.70 -41.84 -9.65
C ASN A 433 19.48 -40.60 -10.09
N PHE A 434 19.26 -39.45 -9.42
CA PHE A 434 20.01 -38.22 -9.72
C PHE A 434 21.49 -38.34 -9.36
N ILE A 435 21.85 -39.02 -8.27
CA ILE A 435 23.25 -39.28 -7.90
C ILE A 435 23.92 -40.16 -8.97
N GLN A 436 23.25 -41.22 -9.44
CA GLN A 436 23.77 -42.07 -10.51
C GLN A 436 23.99 -41.28 -11.81
N ALA A 437 23.04 -40.41 -12.18
CA ALA A 437 23.19 -39.53 -13.33
C ALA A 437 24.37 -38.55 -13.17
N ALA A 438 24.55 -37.97 -11.98
CA ALA A 438 25.69 -37.09 -11.68
C ALA A 438 27.03 -37.82 -11.83
N GLN A 439 27.14 -39.03 -11.25
CA GLN A 439 28.33 -39.88 -11.38
C GLN A 439 28.63 -40.24 -12.85
N ALA A 440 27.60 -40.50 -13.66
CA ALA A 440 27.77 -40.75 -15.08
C ALA A 440 28.31 -39.52 -15.83
N PHE A 441 27.86 -38.31 -15.48
CA PHE A 441 28.39 -37.06 -16.05
C PHE A 441 29.82 -36.73 -15.60
N ASN A 442 30.17 -37.06 -14.35
CA ASN A 442 31.54 -36.96 -13.86
C ASN A 442 32.49 -37.81 -14.73
N GLY A 443 32.11 -39.08 -14.97
CA GLY A 443 32.85 -39.98 -15.88
C GLY A 443 32.93 -39.49 -17.33
N CYS A 444 32.10 -38.52 -17.72
CA CYS A 444 32.12 -37.87 -19.04
C CYS A 444 32.80 -36.50 -19.04
N SER A 445 33.36 -36.04 -17.91
CA SER A 445 33.96 -34.70 -17.75
C SER A 445 32.97 -33.57 -18.09
N ARG A 446 31.72 -33.68 -17.59
CA ARG A 446 30.64 -32.72 -17.82
C ARG A 446 30.19 -32.06 -16.51
N PRO A 447 30.98 -31.11 -15.96
CA PRO A 447 30.73 -30.55 -14.63
C PRO A 447 29.41 -29.80 -14.49
N ILE A 448 28.96 -29.12 -15.56
CA ILE A 448 27.69 -28.37 -15.53
C ILE A 448 26.51 -29.31 -15.37
N GLN A 449 26.49 -30.41 -16.13
CA GLN A 449 25.42 -31.41 -16.08
C GLN A 449 25.47 -32.21 -14.78
N GLU A 450 26.66 -32.58 -14.31
CA GLU A 450 26.86 -33.23 -13.00
C GLU A 450 26.29 -32.38 -11.87
N ALA A 451 26.67 -31.09 -11.80
CA ALA A 451 26.16 -30.17 -10.79
C ALA A 451 24.66 -29.92 -10.93
N SER A 452 24.12 -29.88 -12.16
CA SER A 452 22.67 -29.75 -12.39
C SER A 452 21.90 -30.92 -11.79
N CYS A 453 22.40 -32.16 -11.87
CA CYS A 453 21.75 -33.30 -11.23
C CYS A 453 21.64 -33.13 -9.71
N TYR A 454 22.68 -32.62 -9.05
CA TYR A 454 22.64 -32.33 -7.61
C TYR A 454 21.71 -31.14 -7.27
N GLN A 455 21.67 -30.12 -8.13
CA GLN A 455 20.76 -28.98 -7.95
C GLN A 455 19.29 -29.38 -8.04
N ASP A 456 18.93 -30.28 -8.96
CA ASP A 456 17.55 -30.75 -9.17
C ASP A 456 16.96 -31.42 -7.90
N ILE A 457 17.82 -31.92 -7.00
CA ILE A 457 17.45 -32.54 -5.71
C ILE A 457 17.87 -31.72 -4.48
N GLY A 458 18.20 -30.43 -4.66
CA GLY A 458 18.54 -29.52 -3.56
C GLY A 458 19.89 -29.77 -2.87
N MET A 459 20.74 -30.65 -3.42
CA MET A 459 22.10 -30.94 -2.94
C MET A 459 23.08 -29.84 -3.36
N HIS A 460 22.87 -28.64 -2.84
CA HIS A 460 23.61 -27.44 -3.25
C HIS A 460 25.09 -27.44 -2.83
N ARG A 461 25.46 -28.19 -1.79
CA ARG A 461 26.87 -28.33 -1.37
C ARG A 461 27.65 -29.09 -2.43
N GLU A 462 27.15 -30.26 -2.79
CA GLU A 462 27.76 -31.18 -3.75
C GLU A 462 27.82 -30.54 -5.14
N ALA A 463 26.75 -29.86 -5.56
CA ALA A 463 26.77 -29.06 -6.78
C ALA A 463 27.85 -27.96 -6.76
N GLY A 464 28.05 -27.31 -5.61
CA GLY A 464 29.11 -26.32 -5.42
C GLY A 464 30.50 -26.92 -5.48
N ASP A 465 30.70 -28.09 -4.85
CA ASP A 465 31.97 -28.82 -4.84
C ASP A 465 32.38 -29.26 -6.26
N VAL A 466 31.43 -29.73 -7.07
CA VAL A 466 31.66 -30.06 -8.48
C VAL A 466 32.21 -28.84 -9.21
N TYR A 467 31.49 -27.70 -9.20
CA TYR A 467 31.96 -26.50 -9.89
C TYR A 467 33.32 -26.00 -9.37
N LYS A 468 33.54 -26.07 -8.06
CA LYS A 468 34.79 -25.65 -7.43
C LYS A 468 35.98 -26.52 -7.87
N ASN A 469 35.80 -27.83 -7.99
CA ASN A 469 36.84 -28.76 -8.45
C ASN A 469 37.25 -28.52 -9.91
N TRP A 470 36.38 -27.90 -10.70
CA TRP A 470 36.62 -27.50 -12.08
C TRP A 470 36.99 -26.02 -12.23
N ASP A 471 37.39 -25.35 -11.14
CA ASP A 471 37.73 -23.92 -11.08
C ASP A 471 36.62 -22.96 -11.59
N MET A 472 35.37 -23.42 -11.60
CA MET A 472 34.19 -22.63 -11.97
C MET A 472 33.64 -21.90 -10.74
N PHE A 473 34.38 -20.89 -10.26
CA PHE A 473 34.12 -20.26 -8.96
C PHE A 473 32.78 -19.51 -8.87
N GLU A 474 32.31 -18.83 -9.92
CA GLU A 474 31.01 -18.13 -9.86
C GLU A 474 29.82 -19.11 -9.71
N PRO A 475 29.65 -20.13 -10.57
CA PRO A 475 28.62 -21.14 -10.38
C PRO A 475 28.72 -21.87 -9.03
N ALA A 476 29.93 -22.19 -8.58
CA ALA A 476 30.18 -22.78 -7.26
C ALA A 476 29.65 -21.89 -6.13
N ALA A 477 29.97 -20.59 -6.19
CA ALA A 477 29.55 -19.62 -5.20
C ALA A 477 28.01 -19.49 -5.12
N ARG A 478 27.34 -19.46 -6.27
CA ARG A 478 25.87 -19.42 -6.35
C ARG A 478 25.23 -20.68 -5.76
N CYS A 479 25.82 -21.86 -5.98
CA CYS A 479 25.38 -23.11 -5.34
C CYS A 479 25.52 -23.02 -3.81
N TYR A 480 26.72 -22.70 -3.31
CA TYR A 480 26.96 -22.59 -1.88
C TYR A 480 26.06 -21.53 -1.21
N PHE A 481 25.80 -20.41 -1.89
CA PHE A 481 24.90 -19.36 -1.39
C PHE A 481 23.47 -19.89 -1.23
N LYS A 482 22.93 -20.60 -2.23
CA LYS A 482 21.61 -21.26 -2.13
C LYS A 482 21.60 -22.31 -1.01
N GLY A 483 22.70 -23.04 -0.85
CA GLY A 483 22.90 -24.01 0.24
C GLY A 483 23.14 -23.40 1.62
N LYS A 484 23.18 -22.06 1.75
CA LYS A 484 23.50 -21.32 2.99
C LYS A 484 24.89 -21.65 3.56
N ILE A 485 25.83 -22.02 2.69
CA ILE A 485 27.23 -22.32 3.02
C ILE A 485 28.05 -21.06 2.76
N TRP A 486 27.90 -20.09 3.66
CA TRP A 486 28.28 -18.70 3.45
C TRP A 486 29.79 -18.47 3.28
N ARG A 487 30.62 -19.21 4.02
CA ARG A 487 32.08 -19.05 3.99
C ARG A 487 32.63 -19.46 2.62
N GLU A 488 32.22 -20.62 2.13
CA GLU A 488 32.64 -21.18 0.85
C GLU A 488 32.06 -20.36 -0.31
N ALA A 489 30.81 -19.88 -0.20
CA ALA A 489 30.22 -18.96 -1.16
C ALA A 489 31.04 -17.67 -1.29
N GLY A 490 31.35 -17.03 -0.16
CA GLY A 490 32.17 -15.80 -0.14
C GLY A 490 33.57 -16.03 -0.72
N ASN A 491 34.23 -17.13 -0.36
CA ASN A 491 35.55 -17.48 -0.90
C ASN A 491 35.53 -17.68 -2.42
N CYS A 492 34.48 -18.32 -2.95
CA CYS A 492 34.36 -18.55 -4.38
C CYS A 492 34.01 -17.26 -5.13
N PHE A 493 33.09 -16.43 -4.61
CA PHE A 493 32.82 -15.09 -5.19
C PHE A 493 34.08 -14.21 -5.19
N ALA A 494 34.88 -14.26 -4.13
CA ALA A 494 36.16 -13.55 -4.06
C ALA A 494 37.15 -14.00 -5.15
N LYS A 495 37.29 -15.31 -5.37
CA LYS A 495 38.12 -15.87 -6.46
C LYS A 495 37.58 -15.50 -7.84
N ALA A 496 36.26 -15.39 -8.00
CA ALA A 496 35.60 -14.93 -9.21
C ALA A 496 35.67 -13.39 -9.41
N LYS A 497 36.33 -12.65 -8.50
CA LYS A 497 36.38 -11.17 -8.49
C LYS A 497 35.01 -10.49 -8.37
N MET A 498 34.01 -11.19 -7.85
CA MET A 498 32.69 -10.67 -7.55
C MET A 498 32.67 -10.16 -6.10
N TYR A 499 33.33 -9.02 -5.86
CA TYR A 499 33.58 -8.53 -4.51
C TYR A 499 32.30 -8.17 -3.74
N ASN A 500 31.28 -7.64 -4.41
CA ASN A 500 29.98 -7.32 -3.81
C ASN A 500 29.30 -8.58 -3.24
N ASP A 501 29.19 -9.62 -4.06
CA ASP A 501 28.54 -10.88 -3.67
C ASP A 501 29.33 -11.62 -2.59
N ALA A 502 30.68 -11.53 -2.64
CA ALA A 502 31.54 -12.06 -1.58
C ALA A 502 31.28 -11.38 -0.24
N THR A 503 31.23 -10.04 -0.20
CA THR A 503 30.91 -9.25 1.00
C THR A 503 29.54 -9.60 1.55
N ILE A 504 28.51 -9.69 0.69
CA ILE A 504 27.16 -10.08 1.10
C ILE A 504 27.16 -11.49 1.68
N SER A 505 27.84 -12.44 1.04
CA SER A 505 27.92 -13.83 1.50
C SER A 505 28.54 -13.94 2.89
N TYR A 506 29.69 -13.29 3.14
CA TYR A 506 30.32 -13.30 4.46
C TYR A 506 29.44 -12.62 5.53
N LYS A 507 28.73 -11.55 5.15
CA LYS A 507 27.77 -10.85 6.02
C LYS A 507 26.58 -11.72 6.40
N GLU A 508 25.96 -12.44 5.46
CA GLU A 508 24.86 -13.38 5.76
C GLU A 508 25.32 -14.52 6.68
N GLY A 509 26.57 -14.95 6.54
CA GLY A 509 27.20 -15.93 7.45
C GLY A 509 27.59 -15.39 8.82
N LYS A 510 27.35 -14.11 9.13
CA LYS A 510 27.82 -13.42 10.34
C LYS A 510 29.33 -13.53 10.56
N LEU A 511 30.11 -13.68 9.48
CA LEU A 511 31.56 -13.78 9.51
C LEU A 511 32.18 -12.37 9.50
N TYR A 512 31.86 -11.56 10.51
CA TYR A 512 32.12 -10.12 10.48
C TYR A 512 33.61 -9.78 10.40
N GLU A 513 34.48 -10.52 11.09
CA GLU A 513 35.93 -10.31 11.01
C GLU A 513 36.48 -10.54 9.59
N ILE A 514 36.06 -11.63 8.94
CA ILE A 514 36.40 -11.93 7.55
C ILE A 514 35.84 -10.83 6.63
N THR A 515 34.61 -10.39 6.89
CA THR A 515 33.93 -9.35 6.10
C THR A 515 34.68 -8.02 6.16
N VAL A 516 35.05 -7.55 7.36
CA VAL A 516 35.81 -6.31 7.58
C VAL A 516 37.17 -6.38 6.89
N ASN A 517 37.94 -7.44 7.15
CA ASN A 517 39.27 -7.60 6.55
C ASN A 517 39.21 -7.72 5.01
N PHE A 518 38.16 -8.34 4.47
CA PHE A 518 37.95 -8.44 3.02
C PHE A 518 37.58 -7.07 2.41
N MET A 519 36.65 -6.35 3.04
CA MET A 519 36.23 -5.02 2.61
C MET A 519 37.38 -4.00 2.67
N GLU A 520 38.29 -4.14 3.64
CA GLU A 520 39.49 -3.31 3.77
C GLU A 520 40.44 -3.49 2.57
N ARG A 521 40.68 -4.75 2.18
CA ARG A 521 41.57 -5.08 1.05
C ARG A 521 40.99 -4.73 -0.32
N HIS A 522 39.66 -4.73 -0.46
CA HIS A 522 38.98 -4.58 -1.77
C HIS A 522 38.07 -3.36 -1.86
N LYS A 523 38.30 -2.34 -1.02
CA LYS A 523 37.46 -1.14 -0.89
C LYS A 523 37.07 -0.48 -2.22
N GLN A 524 38.02 -0.35 -3.16
CA GLN A 524 37.80 0.32 -4.45
C GLN A 524 36.91 -0.48 -5.42
N ASN A 525 36.72 -1.77 -5.18
CA ASN A 525 35.99 -2.68 -6.07
C ASN A 525 34.61 -3.08 -5.53
N ILE A 526 34.20 -2.53 -4.38
CA ILE A 526 32.90 -2.78 -3.75
C ILE A 526 32.02 -1.57 -3.98
N ASP A 527 30.76 -1.79 -4.33
CA ASP A 527 29.77 -0.71 -4.49
C ASP A 527 29.60 0.07 -3.17
N GLU A 528 29.66 1.39 -3.27
CA GLU A 528 29.62 2.31 -2.12
C GLU A 528 28.36 2.13 -1.25
N LYS A 529 27.20 1.82 -1.85
CA LYS A 529 25.96 1.61 -1.08
C LYS A 529 26.02 0.30 -0.31
N ILE A 530 26.52 -0.77 -0.94
CA ILE A 530 26.72 -2.07 -0.28
C ILE A 530 27.74 -1.92 0.85
N PHE A 531 28.85 -1.23 0.59
CA PHE A 531 29.90 -0.97 1.56
C PHE A 531 29.34 -0.28 2.82
N ARG A 532 28.62 0.85 2.65
CA ARG A 532 27.98 1.58 3.76
C ARG A 532 27.00 0.72 4.54
N ARG A 533 26.12 0.00 3.84
CA ARG A 533 25.07 -0.82 4.47
C ARG A 533 25.66 -1.94 5.32
N VAL A 534 26.71 -2.59 4.82
CA VAL A 534 27.37 -3.69 5.54
C VAL A 534 28.15 -3.16 6.74
N ILE A 535 28.89 -2.04 6.60
CA ILE A 535 29.59 -1.40 7.73
C ILE A 535 28.60 -0.97 8.82
N ARG A 536 27.48 -0.33 8.45
CA ARG A 536 26.43 0.06 9.41
C ARG A 536 25.91 -1.15 10.20
N LEU A 537 25.64 -2.27 9.52
CA LEU A 537 25.18 -3.49 10.16
C LEU A 537 26.24 -4.10 11.09
N ILE A 538 27.51 -4.17 10.66
CA ILE A 538 28.61 -4.67 11.47
C ILE A 538 28.79 -3.81 12.73
N TYR A 539 28.76 -2.48 12.57
CA TYR A 539 28.86 -1.56 13.70
C TYR A 539 27.75 -1.82 14.73
N VAL A 540 26.48 -1.88 14.30
CA VAL A 540 25.34 -2.13 15.19
C VAL A 540 25.43 -3.50 15.87
N CYS A 541 25.76 -4.56 15.13
CA CYS A 541 25.83 -5.91 15.67
C CYS A 541 27.02 -6.14 16.59
N CYS A 542 28.19 -5.54 16.30
CA CYS A 542 29.42 -5.79 17.05
C CYS A 542 29.69 -4.76 18.16
N ARG A 543 28.95 -3.64 18.23
CA ARG A 543 29.14 -2.59 19.26
C ARG A 543 29.17 -3.12 20.70
N LYS A 544 28.29 -4.08 21.04
CA LYS A 544 28.21 -4.65 22.39
C LYS A 544 29.22 -5.76 22.64
N ASP A 545 29.46 -6.60 21.64
CA ASP A 545 30.20 -7.86 21.80
C ASP A 545 31.69 -7.75 21.40
N ASN A 546 32.05 -6.83 20.49
CA ASN A 546 33.41 -6.62 20.01
C ASN A 546 33.63 -5.15 19.59
N LYS A 547 33.97 -4.33 20.59
CA LYS A 547 34.17 -2.88 20.42
C LYS A 547 35.27 -2.57 19.42
N GLU A 548 36.38 -3.30 19.43
CA GLU A 548 37.52 -3.11 18.52
C GLU A 548 37.11 -3.33 17.05
N LEU A 549 36.35 -4.39 16.75
CA LEU A 549 35.86 -4.64 15.39
C LEU A 549 34.86 -3.57 14.93
N SER A 550 34.01 -3.09 15.85
CA SER A 550 33.05 -2.02 15.56
C SER A 550 33.74 -0.68 15.26
N GLU A 551 34.78 -0.33 16.02
CA GLU A 551 35.60 0.86 15.79
C GLU A 551 36.39 0.75 14.48
N LYS A 552 36.97 -0.43 14.21
CA LYS A 552 37.64 -0.72 12.94
C LYS A 552 36.67 -0.53 11.76
N ALA A 553 35.47 -1.09 11.82
CA ALA A 553 34.46 -0.93 10.77
C ALA A 553 34.07 0.56 10.57
N LEU A 554 33.84 1.31 11.65
CA LEU A 554 33.49 2.73 11.59
C LEU A 554 34.64 3.59 11.03
N SER A 555 35.90 3.20 11.26
CA SER A 555 37.09 3.88 10.72
C SER A 555 37.27 3.73 9.20
N MET A 556 36.63 2.73 8.59
CA MET A 556 36.73 2.47 7.16
C MET A 556 35.91 3.44 6.29
N LEU A 557 34.94 4.14 6.88
CA LEU A 557 34.14 5.17 6.20
C LEU A 557 34.99 6.41 5.95
N THR A 558 35.08 6.84 4.69
CA THR A 558 35.89 8.01 4.30
C THR A 558 35.19 9.33 4.55
N LYS A 559 33.86 9.38 4.48
CA LYS A 559 33.11 10.62 4.74
C LYS A 559 32.70 10.70 6.20
N GLN A 560 32.97 11.85 6.79
CA GLN A 560 32.67 12.17 8.19
C GLN A 560 31.17 12.21 8.45
N GLU A 561 30.40 12.74 7.50
CA GLU A 561 28.93 12.79 7.53
C GLU A 561 28.32 11.40 7.76
N ASP A 562 28.85 10.37 7.09
CA ASP A 562 28.35 8.99 7.21
C ASP A 562 28.66 8.38 8.59
N ARG A 563 29.82 8.74 9.17
CA ARG A 563 30.20 8.30 10.52
C ARG A 563 29.29 8.95 11.55
N ILE A 564 29.04 10.25 11.41
CA ILE A 564 28.16 11.02 12.29
C ILE A 564 26.71 10.52 12.17
N GLU A 565 26.22 10.21 10.96
CA GLU A 565 24.88 9.66 10.74
C GLU A 565 24.70 8.32 11.48
N ILE A 566 25.64 7.39 11.33
CA ILE A 566 25.59 6.09 12.01
C ILE A 566 25.67 6.26 13.54
N LEU A 567 26.50 7.20 14.02
CA LEU A 567 26.60 7.51 15.44
C LEU A 567 25.33 8.19 15.99
N LYS A 568 24.69 9.09 15.23
CA LYS A 568 23.41 9.71 15.64
C LYS A 568 22.31 8.65 15.83
N ASP A 569 22.25 7.66 14.94
CA ASP A 569 21.20 6.64 14.97
C ASP A 569 21.42 5.56 16.04
N HIS A 570 22.68 5.28 16.42
CA HIS A 570 23.01 4.08 17.20
C HIS A 570 23.94 4.31 18.42
N ALA A 571 24.54 5.50 18.54
CA ALA A 571 25.51 5.86 19.57
C ALA A 571 25.54 7.39 19.86
N PRO A 572 24.38 8.03 20.15
CA PRO A 572 24.28 9.48 20.20
C PRO A 572 25.18 10.13 21.26
N GLU A 573 25.53 9.43 22.34
CA GLU A 573 26.46 9.93 23.37
C GLU A 573 27.87 10.19 22.82
N GLU A 574 28.33 9.35 21.88
CA GLU A 574 29.68 9.43 21.30
C GLU A 574 29.80 10.56 20.27
N VAL A 575 28.67 11.03 19.70
CA VAL A 575 28.62 12.15 18.76
C VAL A 575 29.18 13.44 19.39
N GLN A 576 28.91 13.65 20.69
CA GLN A 576 29.39 14.84 21.39
C GLN A 576 30.90 14.85 21.58
N GLU A 577 31.51 13.68 21.82
CA GLU A 577 32.96 13.58 21.93
C GLU A 577 33.64 13.86 20.60
N VAL A 578 33.03 13.43 19.48
CA VAL A 578 33.53 13.70 18.14
C VAL A 578 33.52 15.21 17.86
N TYR A 579 32.38 15.89 18.05
CA TYR A 579 32.29 17.35 17.82
C TYR A 579 33.20 18.16 18.76
N LYS A 580 33.33 17.76 20.03
CA LYS A 580 34.21 18.43 21.01
C LYS A 580 35.69 18.25 20.67
N ARG A 581 36.12 17.08 20.19
CA ARG A 581 37.51 16.83 19.77
C ARG A 581 37.88 17.63 18.53
N GLU A 582 36.91 17.94 17.67
CA GLU A 582 37.12 18.64 16.40
C GLU A 582 36.88 20.16 16.47
N GLY A 583 36.52 20.70 17.65
CA GLY A 583 36.32 22.14 17.86
C GLY A 583 34.98 22.69 17.33
N GLN A 584 34.05 21.82 16.94
CA GLN A 584 32.70 22.18 16.46
C GLN A 584 31.75 22.40 17.64
N PHE A 585 31.99 23.45 18.43
CA PHE A 585 31.24 23.71 19.67
C PHE A 585 29.77 24.09 19.43
N ARG A 586 29.44 24.78 18.33
CA ARG A 586 28.05 25.11 17.96
C ARG A 586 27.23 23.85 17.71
N ASP A 587 27.71 22.95 16.84
CA ASP A 587 27.01 21.69 16.51
C ASP A 587 26.84 20.79 17.76
N ALA A 588 27.84 20.77 18.65
CA ALA A 588 27.75 20.06 19.92
C ALA A 588 26.69 20.66 20.86
N ALA A 589 26.56 21.99 20.89
CA ALA A 589 25.58 22.68 21.72
C ALA A 589 24.15 22.56 21.14
N GLU A 590 23.98 22.64 19.83
CA GLU A 590 22.69 22.39 19.15
C GLU A 590 22.16 20.98 19.43
N GLU A 591 23.06 19.97 19.45
CA GLU A 591 22.71 18.60 19.81
C GLU A 591 22.34 18.45 21.29
N LEU A 592 22.96 19.21 22.19
CA LEU A 592 22.53 19.25 23.60
C LEU A 592 21.17 19.92 23.76
N CYS A 593 20.89 20.99 23.01
CA CYS A 593 19.58 21.64 22.94
C CYS A 593 18.51 20.69 22.38
N SER A 594 18.86 19.86 21.40
CA SER A 594 17.96 18.86 20.82
C SER A 594 17.59 17.76 21.82
N ARG A 595 18.44 17.53 22.83
CA ARG A 595 18.22 16.61 23.97
C ARG A 595 17.70 17.31 25.23
N GLY A 596 17.26 18.56 25.17
CA GLY A 596 16.70 19.26 26.33
C GLY A 596 17.73 19.64 27.42
N LYS A 597 19.03 19.41 27.19
CA LYS A 597 20.12 19.72 28.14
C LYS A 597 20.59 21.17 27.99
N PHE A 598 19.69 22.13 28.23
CA PHE A 598 19.94 23.55 27.97
C PHE A 598 21.05 24.17 28.81
N GLU A 599 21.25 23.72 30.06
CA GLU A 599 22.35 24.20 30.90
C GLU A 599 23.72 23.74 30.37
N GLU A 600 23.85 22.46 30.01
CA GLU A 600 25.06 21.92 29.40
C GLU A 600 25.32 22.59 28.04
N ALA A 601 24.29 22.81 27.23
CA ALA A 601 24.39 23.51 25.95
C ALA A 601 24.90 24.94 26.12
N SER A 602 24.37 25.68 27.10
CA SER A 602 24.82 27.04 27.43
C SER A 602 26.32 27.07 27.76
N ASN A 603 26.79 26.13 28.58
CA ASN A 603 28.22 26.01 28.92
C ASN A 603 29.12 25.67 27.71
N VAL A 604 28.59 24.96 26.71
CA VAL A 604 29.32 24.65 25.46
C VAL A 604 29.33 25.86 24.52
N TYR A 605 28.21 26.57 24.37
CA TYR A 605 28.14 27.82 23.58
C TYR A 605 29.11 28.89 24.09
N ILE A 606 29.27 29.04 25.42
CA ILE A 606 30.20 30.01 26.03
C ILE A 606 31.67 29.73 25.67
N ARG A 607 32.02 28.49 25.32
CA ARG A 607 33.38 28.12 24.89
C ARG A 607 33.68 28.58 23.46
N SER A 608 32.66 28.95 22.70
CA SER A 608 32.82 29.56 21.38
C SER A 608 33.22 31.04 21.48
N SER A 609 33.89 31.53 20.44
CA SER A 609 34.32 32.92 20.32
C SER A 609 33.34 33.83 19.59
N GLU A 610 32.23 33.29 19.06
CA GLU A 610 31.27 34.04 18.26
C GLU A 610 30.19 34.74 19.09
N ASN A 611 29.76 35.93 18.67
CA ASN A 611 28.72 36.69 19.35
C ASN A 611 27.32 36.04 19.25
N GLU A 612 27.06 35.30 18.17
CA GLU A 612 25.80 34.56 17.98
C GLU A 612 25.65 33.43 19.01
N ASP A 613 26.75 32.72 19.32
CA ASP A 613 26.73 31.64 20.32
C ASP A 613 26.46 32.18 21.74
N ILE A 614 26.87 33.41 22.04
CA ILE A 614 26.56 34.07 23.32
C ILE A 614 25.06 34.35 23.44
N ILE A 615 24.43 34.78 22.33
CA ILE A 615 22.98 34.99 22.28
C ILE A 615 22.27 33.66 22.53
N GLU A 616 22.70 32.58 21.87
CA GLU A 616 22.12 31.23 22.06
C GLU A 616 22.34 30.68 23.47
N SER A 617 23.51 30.95 24.08
CA SER A 617 23.78 30.62 25.49
C SER A 617 22.82 31.34 26.45
N LEU A 618 22.57 32.64 26.24
CA LEU A 618 21.62 33.40 27.06
C LEU A 618 20.19 32.91 26.84
N GLN A 619 19.80 32.58 25.61
CA GLN A 619 18.50 31.99 25.30
C GLN A 619 18.29 30.63 25.99
N CYS A 620 19.33 29.80 26.08
CA CYS A 620 19.29 28.52 26.81
C CYS A 620 19.04 28.72 28.31
N LEU A 621 19.73 29.69 28.93
CA LEU A 621 19.50 30.02 30.35
C LEU A 621 18.10 30.61 30.58
N LEU A 622 17.67 31.52 29.70
CA LEU A 622 16.32 32.10 29.78
C LEU A 622 15.24 31.05 29.52
N HIS A 623 15.47 30.02 28.70
CA HIS A 623 14.55 28.90 28.56
C HIS A 623 14.29 28.21 29.90
N LEU A 624 15.33 27.97 30.71
CA LEU A 624 15.21 27.39 32.05
C LEU A 624 14.50 28.33 33.03
N CYS A 625 14.76 29.64 32.95
CA CYS A 625 14.01 30.65 33.72
C CYS A 625 12.52 30.65 33.36
N ARG A 626 12.19 30.64 32.05
CA ARG A 626 10.82 30.60 31.53
C ARG A 626 10.07 29.36 32.02
N THR A 627 10.70 28.18 31.99
CA THR A 627 10.11 26.93 32.50
C THR A 627 9.77 27.04 33.99
N ASN A 628 10.67 27.61 34.80
CA ASN A 628 10.41 27.80 36.23
C ASN A 628 9.30 28.82 36.53
N ILE A 629 9.21 29.91 35.77
CA ILE A 629 8.10 30.87 35.86
C ILE A 629 6.77 30.25 35.42
N LEU A 630 6.78 29.38 34.39
CA LEU A 630 5.58 28.64 33.99
C LEU A 630 5.11 27.68 35.08
N LYS A 631 6.03 26.97 35.77
CA LYS A 631 5.69 26.11 36.91
C LYS A 631 4.93 26.90 37.99
N ASN A 632 5.32 28.15 38.25
CA ASN A 632 4.60 29.09 39.13
C ASN A 632 3.19 29.43 38.66
N THR A 633 3.04 29.64 37.36
CA THR A 633 1.77 30.11 36.80
C THR A 633 0.77 28.96 36.80
N ILE A 634 1.24 27.73 36.55
CA ILE A 634 0.43 26.51 36.51
C ILE A 634 0.16 25.91 37.90
N GLY A 635 1.13 25.93 38.81
CA GLY A 635 0.95 25.46 40.18
C GLY A 635 0.52 26.60 41.11
N ASP A 636 -0.49 26.39 41.96
CA ASP A 636 -1.04 27.42 42.87
C ASP A 636 -0.01 28.03 43.86
N TYR A 637 1.25 27.56 43.89
CA TYR A 637 2.34 28.12 44.67
C TYR A 637 3.73 27.77 44.09
N MET A 638 4.69 28.71 44.14
CA MET A 638 6.10 28.38 43.87
C MET A 638 6.65 27.41 44.91
N ASN A 639 7.03 26.21 44.48
CA ASN A 639 7.88 25.34 45.29
C ASN A 639 9.20 26.10 45.62
N PRO A 640 9.66 26.13 46.89
CA PRO A 640 10.97 26.67 47.27
C PRO A 640 12.13 26.24 46.37
N GLU A 641 12.13 24.98 45.91
CA GLU A 641 13.16 24.43 45.01
C GLU A 641 13.16 25.13 43.65
N ALA A 642 12.00 25.31 43.02
CA ALA A 642 11.86 26.01 41.74
C ALA A 642 12.27 27.49 41.83
N ARG A 643 12.10 28.10 43.01
CA ARG A 643 12.55 29.48 43.26
C ARG A 643 14.07 29.58 43.37
N GLU A 644 14.70 28.60 44.01
CA GLU A 644 16.16 28.51 44.12
C GLU A 644 16.80 28.24 42.75
N GLU A 645 16.24 27.32 41.96
CA GLU A 645 16.64 27.06 40.57
C GLU A 645 16.54 28.33 39.72
N LEU A 646 15.40 29.03 39.78
CA LEU A 646 15.21 30.29 39.06
C LEU A 646 16.27 31.33 39.46
N HIS A 647 16.56 31.47 40.76
CA HIS A 647 17.60 32.38 41.25
C HIS A 647 18.99 32.01 40.70
N ASN A 648 19.34 30.73 40.67
CA ASN A 648 20.60 30.24 40.11
C ASN A 648 20.73 30.57 38.61
N PHE A 649 19.71 30.25 37.80
CA PHE A 649 19.74 30.51 36.36
C PHE A 649 19.75 32.01 36.03
N VAL A 650 18.98 32.82 36.77
CA VAL A 650 19.01 34.30 36.63
C VAL A 650 20.38 34.86 36.99
N SER A 651 21.03 34.36 38.04
CA SER A 651 22.40 34.78 38.39
C SER A 651 23.39 34.48 37.27
N LYS A 652 23.36 33.27 36.71
CA LYS A 652 24.21 32.88 35.57
C LYS A 652 23.95 33.75 34.33
N ALA A 653 22.69 34.04 34.03
CA ALA A 653 22.30 34.92 32.93
C ALA A 653 22.82 36.35 33.15
N ILE A 654 22.70 36.90 34.37
CA ILE A 654 23.23 38.22 34.71
C ILE A 654 24.75 38.27 34.53
N ASP A 655 25.49 37.28 35.02
CA ASP A 655 26.93 37.23 34.86
C ASP A 655 27.34 37.19 33.38
N LEU A 656 26.59 36.45 32.55
CA LEU A 656 26.78 36.45 31.10
C LEU A 656 26.53 37.84 30.49
N THR A 657 25.43 38.52 30.85
CA THR A 657 25.12 39.87 30.33
C THR A 657 26.13 40.94 30.74
N LYS A 658 26.76 40.80 31.92
CA LYS A 658 27.80 41.72 32.41
C LYS A 658 29.15 41.46 31.75
N SER A 659 29.46 40.20 31.46
CA SER A 659 30.79 39.79 30.95
C SER A 659 31.05 40.23 29.51
N ARG A 660 30.02 40.35 28.66
CA ARG A 660 30.15 40.69 27.24
C ARG A 660 28.95 41.51 26.76
N ALA A 661 29.21 42.64 26.11
CA ALA A 661 28.16 43.50 25.55
C ALA A 661 27.99 43.24 24.04
N VAL A 662 26.87 42.64 23.65
CA VAL A 662 26.52 42.41 22.24
C VAL A 662 25.57 43.52 21.76
N LYS A 663 25.88 44.17 20.63
CA LYS A 663 25.01 45.19 20.04
C LYS A 663 24.01 44.54 19.09
N SER A 664 22.89 44.05 19.64
CA SER A 664 21.76 43.51 18.88
C SER A 664 20.45 43.88 19.58
N GLU A 665 19.39 44.13 18.81
CA GLU A 665 18.03 44.34 19.33
C GLU A 665 17.55 43.10 20.11
N SER A 666 17.83 41.89 19.60
CA SER A 666 17.55 40.63 20.30
C SER A 666 18.28 40.54 21.65
N TRP A 667 19.55 40.97 21.71
CA TRP A 667 20.31 40.99 22.96
C TRP A 667 19.68 41.95 23.98
N MET A 668 19.25 43.14 23.56
CA MET A 668 18.60 44.11 24.43
C MET A 668 17.32 43.54 25.07
N ILE A 669 16.50 42.85 24.28
CA ILE A 669 15.26 42.23 24.75
C ILE A 669 15.56 41.12 25.77
N LEU A 670 16.55 40.26 25.50
CA LEU A 670 16.94 39.17 26.41
C LEU A 670 17.56 39.69 27.72
N VAL A 671 18.32 40.78 27.66
CA VAL A 671 18.85 41.46 28.85
C VAL A 671 17.71 42.00 29.70
N GLU A 672 16.73 42.67 29.10
CA GLU A 672 15.58 43.19 29.83
C GLU A 672 14.71 42.07 30.41
N GLU A 673 14.54 40.94 29.70
CA GLU A 673 13.86 39.75 30.23
C GLU A 673 14.60 39.16 31.44
N THR A 674 15.94 39.18 31.40
CA THR A 674 16.77 38.77 32.55
C THR A 674 16.53 39.70 33.75
N GLN A 675 16.47 41.02 33.53
CA GLN A 675 16.19 42.00 34.59
C GLN A 675 14.76 41.89 35.13
N LEU A 676 13.79 41.55 34.29
CA LEU A 676 12.42 41.27 34.70
C LEU A 676 12.37 40.11 35.72
N TYR A 677 13.07 39.01 35.44
CA TYR A 677 13.11 37.86 36.37
C TYR A 677 13.81 38.20 37.69
N LEU A 678 14.88 38.99 37.65
CA LEU A 678 15.53 39.51 38.86
C LEU A 678 14.57 40.38 39.69
N SER A 679 13.90 41.33 39.03
CA SER A 679 12.93 42.23 39.67
C SER A 679 11.79 41.46 40.34
N TYR A 680 11.34 40.39 39.70
CA TYR A 680 10.32 39.50 40.25
C TYR A 680 10.79 38.72 41.48
N LEU A 681 12.01 38.16 41.44
CA LEU A 681 12.60 37.47 42.60
C LEU A 681 12.73 38.41 43.81
N ASN A 682 13.05 39.68 43.55
CA ASN A 682 13.17 40.75 44.54
C ASN A 682 11.82 41.33 44.99
N LYS A 683 10.71 40.95 44.34
CA LYS A 683 9.37 41.53 44.54
C LYS A 683 9.33 43.06 44.31
N ASP A 684 10.18 43.58 43.43
CA ASP A 684 10.21 44.99 43.07
C ASP A 684 9.08 45.32 42.08
N PHE A 685 8.00 45.86 42.63
CA PHE A 685 6.78 46.15 41.89
C PHE A 685 6.97 47.19 40.77
N ASP A 686 7.70 48.28 41.05
CA ASP A 686 7.91 49.36 40.09
C ASP A 686 8.87 48.95 38.97
N ALA A 687 9.87 48.11 39.28
CA ALA A 687 10.76 47.57 38.28
C ALA A 687 10.05 46.61 37.32
N VAL A 688 9.19 45.72 37.82
CA VAL A 688 8.36 44.85 36.96
C VAL A 688 7.41 45.68 36.09
N ARG A 689 6.81 46.75 36.63
CA ARG A 689 5.98 47.68 35.86
C ARG A 689 6.75 48.33 34.71
N LYS A 690 7.99 48.78 34.94
CA LYS A 690 8.85 49.33 33.87
C LYS A 690 9.14 48.29 32.79
N GLY A 691 9.36 47.03 33.18
CA GLY A 691 9.51 45.90 32.25
C GLY A 691 8.28 45.71 31.35
N ILE A 692 7.07 45.77 31.89
CA ILE A 692 5.82 45.69 31.09
C ILE A 692 5.81 46.78 30.01
N MET A 693 6.07 48.04 30.39
CA MET A 693 6.09 49.17 29.46
C MET A 693 7.20 49.04 28.40
N PHE A 694 8.33 48.43 28.76
CA PHE A 694 9.41 48.13 27.82
C PHE A 694 8.95 47.14 26.74
N PHE A 695 8.38 46.00 27.12
CA PHE A 695 7.95 44.98 26.17
C PHE A 695 6.78 45.45 25.31
N GLU A 696 5.86 46.24 25.87
CA GLU A 696 4.78 46.88 25.11
C GLU A 696 5.34 47.82 24.02
N LYS A 697 6.33 48.67 24.38
CA LYS A 697 6.98 49.60 23.44
C LYS A 697 7.73 48.88 22.31
N HIS A 698 8.38 47.76 22.61
CA HIS A 698 9.14 46.97 21.64
C HIS A 698 8.30 45.92 20.90
N ARG A 699 6.97 45.87 21.16
CA ARG A 699 6.04 44.92 20.52
C ARG A 699 6.41 43.46 20.74
N GLU A 700 6.79 43.11 21.96
CA GLU A 700 7.11 41.76 22.40
C GLU A 700 5.97 41.16 23.23
N PRO A 701 4.86 40.70 22.59
CA PRO A 701 3.63 40.32 23.29
C PRO A 701 3.80 39.14 24.25
N VAL A 702 4.72 38.21 23.95
CA VAL A 702 5.00 37.03 24.79
C VAL A 702 5.72 37.44 26.07
N ALA A 703 6.71 38.32 25.97
CA ALA A 703 7.41 38.86 27.13
C ALA A 703 6.51 39.79 27.94
N GLU A 704 5.69 40.62 27.27
CA GLU A 704 4.67 41.48 27.90
C GLU A 704 3.67 40.64 28.71
N PHE A 705 3.17 39.54 28.13
CA PHE A 705 2.26 38.61 28.81
C PHE A 705 2.86 38.04 30.11
N ARG A 706 4.12 37.59 30.07
CA ARG A 706 4.83 37.06 31.25
C ARG A 706 5.03 38.14 32.31
N ALA A 707 5.45 39.34 31.90
CA ALA A 707 5.67 40.47 32.79
C ALA A 707 4.38 40.89 33.52
N ILE A 708 3.25 40.97 32.80
CA ILE A 708 1.94 41.27 33.39
C ILE A 708 1.52 40.18 34.37
N SER A 709 1.66 38.91 33.98
CA SER A 709 1.31 37.76 34.85
C SER A 709 2.12 37.78 36.15
N MET A 710 3.42 38.08 36.06
CA MET A 710 4.31 38.22 37.22
C MET A 710 3.89 39.38 38.14
N TRP A 711 3.54 40.53 37.57
CA TRP A 711 3.06 41.71 38.32
C TRP A 711 1.74 41.44 39.07
N LEU A 712 0.80 40.74 38.41
CA LEU A 712 -0.50 40.41 38.99
C LEU A 712 -0.39 39.45 40.18
N THR A 713 0.68 38.65 40.24
CA THR A 713 0.99 37.72 41.33
C THR A 713 1.70 38.40 42.52
N ILE A 714 2.57 39.41 42.29
CA ILE A 714 3.28 40.11 43.39
C ILE A 714 2.31 40.86 44.32
N SER A 715 1.21 41.39 43.77
CA SER A 715 0.37 42.42 44.40
C SER A 715 -0.67 41.93 45.43
N ALA A 716 -0.74 40.63 45.74
CA ALA A 716 -1.76 40.09 46.65
C ALA A 716 -1.60 40.48 48.15
N LEU A 717 -0.70 41.40 48.53
CA LEU A 717 -0.17 41.52 49.90
C LEU A 717 -0.17 42.93 50.55
N SER A 718 -0.87 43.95 50.06
CA SER A 718 -0.94 45.26 50.77
C SER A 718 -2.27 46.02 50.66
N ASP A 719 -2.50 46.94 51.62
CA ASP A 719 -3.70 47.78 51.76
C ASP A 719 -4.00 48.56 50.48
N VAL A 720 -5.09 48.16 49.81
CA VAL A 720 -5.44 48.57 48.44
C VAL A 720 -5.91 50.03 48.40
N ASN A 721 -5.24 50.86 47.59
CA ASN A 721 -5.73 52.18 47.20
C ASN A 721 -6.36 52.16 45.80
N ALA A 722 -7.12 53.20 45.45
CA ALA A 722 -7.87 53.27 44.19
C ALA A 722 -6.98 53.32 42.93
N ASP A 723 -5.78 53.92 43.02
CA ASP A 723 -4.87 54.06 41.88
C ASP A 723 -4.17 52.73 41.53
N HIS A 724 -3.75 51.97 42.54
CA HIS A 724 -3.23 50.62 42.36
C HIS A 724 -4.29 49.69 41.75
N TRP A 725 -5.53 49.82 42.21
CA TRP A 725 -6.64 49.04 41.68
C TRP A 725 -6.92 49.37 40.20
N TYR A 726 -6.82 50.65 39.84
CA TYR A 726 -6.96 51.10 38.45
C TYR A 726 -5.92 50.43 37.54
N GLU A 727 -4.64 50.47 37.93
CA GLU A 727 -3.56 49.83 37.16
C GLU A 727 -3.74 48.31 37.06
N ARG A 728 -4.14 47.64 38.16
CA ARG A 728 -4.43 46.20 38.14
C ARG A 728 -5.52 45.85 37.13
N LEU A 729 -6.60 46.63 37.09
CA LEU A 729 -7.68 46.42 36.13
C LEU A 729 -7.22 46.66 34.69
N GLN A 730 -6.38 47.66 34.43
CA GLN A 730 -5.81 47.90 33.10
C GLN A 730 -4.91 46.75 32.65
N PHE A 731 -4.03 46.25 33.52
CA PHE A 731 -3.17 45.13 33.20
C PHE A 731 -3.95 43.83 32.98
N LEU A 732 -5.02 43.58 33.72
CA LEU A 732 -5.93 42.45 33.45
C LEU A 732 -6.61 42.58 32.09
N GLN A 733 -7.04 43.79 31.72
CA GLN A 733 -7.62 44.03 30.39
C GLN A 733 -6.59 43.79 29.29
N ARG A 734 -5.38 44.32 29.47
CA ARG A 734 -4.27 44.14 28.54
C ARG A 734 -3.88 42.67 28.39
N LEU A 735 -3.82 41.93 29.50
CA LEU A 735 -3.58 40.49 29.51
C LEU A 735 -4.63 39.75 28.67
N CYS A 736 -5.90 40.13 28.79
CA CYS A 736 -6.97 39.57 27.97
C CYS A 736 -6.79 39.92 26.49
N GLU A 737 -6.40 41.15 26.16
CA GLU A 737 -6.17 41.59 24.77
C GLU A 737 -5.00 40.85 24.08
N LEU A 738 -3.94 40.54 24.82
CA LEU A 738 -2.79 39.78 24.32
C LEU A 738 -3.16 38.33 23.94
N ILE A 739 -4.20 37.78 24.57
CA ILE A 739 -4.70 36.41 24.33
C ILE A 739 -5.89 36.40 23.35
N ILE A 740 -6.72 37.43 23.39
CA ILE A 740 -7.98 37.57 22.68
C ILE A 740 -7.84 38.80 21.78
N PRO A 741 -7.41 38.65 20.51
CA PRO A 741 -7.34 39.77 19.59
C PRO A 741 -8.70 40.45 19.50
N SER A 742 -8.71 41.78 19.69
CA SER A 742 -9.90 42.62 19.85
C SER A 742 -10.75 42.79 18.59
N LYS A 743 -10.31 42.27 17.44
CA LYS A 743 -11.10 42.29 16.21
C LYS A 743 -12.22 41.26 16.30
N ALA A 744 -13.45 41.77 16.32
CA ALA A 744 -14.67 40.98 16.24
C ALA A 744 -14.60 40.03 15.02
N SER A 745 -14.50 38.73 15.31
CA SER A 745 -14.27 37.63 14.37
C SER A 745 -12.87 37.62 13.73
N PRO A 746 -12.06 36.55 13.88
CA PRO A 746 -10.87 36.36 13.06
C PRO A 746 -11.34 36.21 11.61
N ARG A 747 -11.25 37.30 10.82
CA ARG A 747 -11.68 37.29 9.42
C ARG A 747 -10.69 36.60 8.49
N ASN A 748 -9.48 36.24 8.96
CA ASN A 748 -8.41 35.61 8.18
C ASN A 748 -7.68 34.51 8.98
N ASP A 749 -7.30 33.40 8.32
CA ASP A 749 -6.53 32.28 8.90
C ASP A 749 -5.17 32.70 9.47
N LYS A 750 -4.59 33.79 8.95
CA LYS A 750 -3.28 34.32 9.37
C LYS A 750 -3.28 34.80 10.81
N ASP A 751 -4.37 35.43 11.26
CA ASP A 751 -4.49 35.98 12.62
C ASP A 751 -4.63 34.84 13.66
N VAL A 752 -5.25 33.72 13.27
CA VAL A 752 -5.40 32.52 14.10
C VAL A 752 -4.06 31.81 14.28
N GLU A 753 -3.28 31.70 13.19
CA GLU A 753 -1.97 31.06 13.22
C GLU A 753 -0.94 31.87 14.03
N GLU A 754 -0.98 33.21 13.93
CA GLU A 754 -0.13 34.09 14.74
C GLU A 754 -0.46 33.96 16.24
N THR A 755 -1.74 33.92 16.59
CA THR A 755 -2.20 33.69 17.96
C THR A 755 -1.75 32.33 18.50
N ARG A 756 -1.85 31.26 17.68
CA ARG A 756 -1.38 29.91 18.04
C ARG A 756 0.12 29.88 18.28
N LYS A 757 0.91 30.57 17.45
CA LYS A 757 2.36 30.67 17.64
C LYS A 757 2.73 31.39 18.93
N SER A 758 2.04 32.48 19.25
CA SER A 758 2.24 33.17 20.54
C SER A 758 1.92 32.25 21.73
N PHE A 759 0.85 31.44 21.66
CA PHE A 759 0.55 30.45 22.70
C PHE A 759 1.62 29.35 22.80
N GLU A 760 2.07 28.81 21.67
CA GLU A 760 3.16 27.84 21.65
C GLU A 760 4.42 28.41 22.32
N GLU A 761 4.76 29.66 22.03
CA GLU A 761 5.95 30.32 22.58
C GLU A 761 5.82 30.67 24.08
N ILE A 762 4.64 31.12 24.53
CA ILE A 762 4.35 31.38 25.94
C ILE A 762 4.60 30.09 26.75
N TYR A 763 4.09 28.95 26.27
CA TYR A 763 4.16 27.64 26.94
C TYR A 763 5.36 26.78 26.52
N LEU A 764 6.34 27.34 25.80
CA LEU A 764 7.58 26.64 25.40
C LEU A 764 7.35 25.37 24.57
N VAL A 765 6.30 25.36 23.77
CA VAL A 765 5.97 24.29 22.81
C VAL A 765 6.75 24.54 21.52
N LYS A 766 7.41 23.51 20.99
CA LYS A 766 8.16 23.59 19.72
C LYS A 766 7.48 22.76 18.62
N SER A 767 7.59 23.19 17.38
CA SER A 767 7.12 22.41 16.21
C SER A 767 8.14 21.33 15.78
N VAL A 768 7.65 20.26 15.17
CA VAL A 768 8.48 19.19 14.59
C VAL A 768 8.63 19.44 13.09
N LYS A 769 9.85 19.78 12.62
CA LYS A 769 10.10 20.18 11.22
C LYS A 769 9.62 19.15 10.17
N SER A 770 9.71 17.86 10.48
CA SER A 770 9.29 16.77 9.58
C SER A 770 7.81 16.41 9.71
N ARG A 771 7.10 16.89 10.74
CA ARG A 771 5.72 16.50 11.07
C ARG A 771 4.94 17.74 11.55
N PRO A 772 4.32 18.52 10.64
CA PRO A 772 3.72 19.82 10.96
C PRO A 772 2.54 19.75 11.94
N ASN A 773 1.87 18.60 12.06
CA ASN A 773 0.76 18.38 12.98
C ASN A 773 1.21 17.96 14.39
N GLN A 774 2.52 17.77 14.62
CA GLN A 774 3.05 17.35 15.90
C GLN A 774 3.76 18.50 16.61
N ARG A 775 3.69 18.48 17.94
CA ARG A 775 4.35 19.41 18.84
C ARG A 775 5.21 18.64 19.82
N LYS A 776 6.43 19.15 20.04
CA LYS A 776 7.38 18.62 21.01
C LYS A 776 7.41 19.53 22.24
N ILE A 777 7.24 18.92 23.40
CA ILE A 777 7.22 19.58 24.70
C ILE A 777 8.31 18.92 25.56
N SER A 778 9.12 19.72 26.25
CA SER A 778 10.16 19.17 27.15
C SER A 778 9.50 18.42 28.31
N VAL A 779 10.11 17.33 28.75
CA VAL A 779 9.62 16.52 29.90
C VAL A 779 9.42 17.38 31.16
N ASP A 780 10.28 18.37 31.38
CA ASP A 780 10.22 19.25 32.55
C ASP A 780 9.17 20.37 32.43
N ASN A 781 8.46 20.44 31.30
CA ASN A 781 7.44 21.46 31.08
C ASN A 781 6.15 21.09 31.84
N PRO A 782 5.63 21.99 32.70
CA PRO A 782 4.44 21.71 33.50
C PRO A 782 3.17 21.46 32.68
N LEU A 783 3.14 21.84 31.39
CA LEU A 783 2.04 21.54 30.47
C LEU A 783 1.85 20.03 30.24
N VAL A 784 2.92 19.22 30.37
CA VAL A 784 2.87 17.76 30.20
C VAL A 784 1.87 17.12 31.17
N ALA A 785 1.82 17.60 32.42
CA ALA A 785 0.88 17.09 33.43
C ALA A 785 -0.60 17.40 33.13
N LEU A 786 -0.87 18.34 32.22
CA LEU A 786 -2.22 18.77 31.84
C LEU A 786 -2.74 18.08 30.58
N ILE A 787 -1.91 17.30 29.89
CA ILE A 787 -2.26 16.55 28.67
C ILE A 787 -2.61 15.11 29.08
N GLU A 788 -3.86 14.69 28.89
CA GLU A 788 -4.30 13.30 29.11
C GLU A 788 -3.55 12.35 28.16
N ASP A 789 -3.02 11.24 28.68
CA ASP A 789 -2.10 10.29 28.04
C ASP A 789 -2.46 9.94 26.57
N ASN A 790 -1.93 10.74 25.65
CA ASN A 790 -1.89 10.52 24.21
C ASN A 790 -0.47 10.84 23.72
N LEU A 791 0.49 10.07 24.24
CA LEU A 791 1.88 10.18 23.86
C LEU A 791 2.11 9.45 22.53
N VAL A 792 2.53 10.18 21.51
CA VAL A 792 2.78 9.60 20.19
C VAL A 792 4.12 8.86 20.16
N GLU A 793 5.15 9.49 20.72
CA GLU A 793 6.50 8.92 20.87
C GLU A 793 7.10 9.40 22.20
N PRO A 794 7.47 8.49 23.12
CA PRO A 794 8.28 8.83 24.27
C PRO A 794 9.74 8.98 23.86
N SER A 795 10.35 10.12 24.19
CA SER A 795 11.80 10.31 24.21
C SER A 795 12.22 10.61 25.64
N ASP A 796 13.44 10.24 26.02
CA ASP A 796 14.02 10.53 27.34
C ASP A 796 14.01 12.04 27.69
N TYR A 797 13.79 12.92 26.70
CA TYR A 797 13.89 14.37 26.87
C TYR A 797 12.68 15.17 26.37
N TRP A 798 11.86 14.60 25.48
CA TRP A 798 10.71 15.27 24.88
C TRP A 798 9.49 14.36 24.80
N HIS A 799 8.31 14.93 25.05
CA HIS A 799 7.04 14.32 24.71
C HIS A 799 6.52 14.91 23.40
N VAL A 800 6.14 14.04 22.46
CA VAL A 800 5.54 14.42 21.19
C VAL A 800 4.04 14.15 21.23
N HIS A 801 3.25 15.19 21.00
CA HIS A 801 1.79 15.16 21.01
C HIS A 801 1.21 15.79 19.74
N ASP A 802 -0.04 15.45 19.41
CA ASP A 802 -0.79 16.15 18.37
C ASP A 802 -1.01 17.62 18.73
N ALA A 803 -0.82 18.50 17.74
CA ALA A 803 -0.94 19.95 17.91
C ALA A 803 -2.29 20.35 18.49
N ASP A 804 -3.38 19.73 18.04
CA ASP A 804 -4.73 20.00 18.55
C ASP A 804 -4.86 19.67 20.05
N ILE A 805 -4.24 18.59 20.52
CA ILE A 805 -4.26 18.21 21.94
C ILE A 805 -3.52 19.27 22.77
N VAL A 806 -2.34 19.68 22.31
CA VAL A 806 -1.53 20.70 22.98
C VAL A 806 -2.26 22.04 23.02
N HIS A 807 -2.82 22.48 21.89
CA HIS A 807 -3.58 23.75 21.83
C HIS A 807 -4.83 23.72 22.71
N ARG A 808 -5.52 22.58 22.82
CA ARG A 808 -6.65 22.40 23.74
C ARG A 808 -6.21 22.53 25.20
N ALA A 809 -5.11 21.87 25.59
CA ALA A 809 -4.58 21.92 26.95
C ALA A 809 -4.17 23.35 27.34
N VAL A 810 -3.45 24.05 26.45
CA VAL A 810 -3.06 25.45 26.63
C VAL A 810 -4.29 26.36 26.76
N SER A 811 -5.28 26.21 25.87
CA SER A 811 -6.50 27.02 25.90
C SER A 811 -7.31 26.84 27.19
N LYS A 812 -7.45 25.58 27.66
CA LYS A 812 -8.10 25.25 28.93
C LYS A 812 -7.40 25.89 30.12
N PHE A 813 -6.06 25.81 30.15
CA PHE A 813 -5.27 26.38 31.22
C PHE A 813 -5.36 27.91 31.25
N ILE A 814 -5.11 28.59 30.11
CA ILE A 814 -5.20 30.06 30.00
C ILE A 814 -6.58 30.56 30.41
N GLY A 815 -7.64 29.89 29.92
CA GLY A 815 -9.02 30.24 30.25
C GLY A 815 -9.30 30.15 31.74
N THR A 816 -8.80 29.10 32.41
CA THR A 816 -8.94 28.90 33.85
C THR A 816 -8.15 29.94 34.66
N TYR A 817 -6.90 30.22 34.26
CA TYR A 817 -6.05 31.21 34.92
C TYR A 817 -6.65 32.62 34.89
N ILE A 818 -7.09 33.10 33.72
CA ILE A 818 -7.76 34.40 33.60
C ILE A 818 -9.07 34.41 34.40
N TYR A 819 -9.84 33.33 34.36
CA TYR A 819 -11.10 33.21 35.09
C TYR A 819 -10.89 33.43 36.59
N GLU A 820 -9.90 32.77 37.20
CA GLU A 820 -9.56 32.94 38.62
C GLU A 820 -9.07 34.37 38.94
N LEU A 821 -8.22 34.95 38.08
CA LEU A 821 -7.77 36.34 38.24
C LEU A 821 -8.94 37.33 38.25
N ILE A 822 -9.90 37.18 37.33
CA ILE A 822 -11.09 38.03 37.25
C ILE A 822 -12.01 37.79 38.45
N LEU A 823 -12.20 36.55 38.91
CA LEU A 823 -12.99 36.24 40.10
C LEU A 823 -12.39 36.81 41.39
N ASN A 824 -11.07 36.73 41.56
CA ASN A 824 -10.39 37.37 42.69
C ASN A 824 -10.57 38.89 42.62
N THR A 825 -10.45 39.46 41.42
CA THR A 825 -10.71 40.88 41.18
C THR A 825 -12.16 41.29 41.52
N ASN A 826 -13.13 40.42 41.29
CA ASN A 826 -14.52 40.64 41.74
C ASN A 826 -14.64 40.67 43.28
N ARG A 827 -13.95 39.75 43.98
CA ARG A 827 -14.01 39.67 45.46
C ARG A 827 -13.37 40.90 46.11
N ASP A 828 -12.20 41.31 45.62
CA ASP A 828 -11.45 42.41 46.22
C ASP A 828 -11.99 43.78 45.80
N GLY A 829 -12.49 43.92 44.56
CA GLY A 829 -13.13 45.16 44.12
C GLY A 829 -14.32 45.56 45.00
N LYS A 830 -15.03 44.59 45.61
CA LYS A 830 -16.13 44.87 46.56
C LYS A 830 -15.67 45.55 47.85
N LYS A 831 -14.38 45.47 48.18
CA LYS A 831 -13.79 46.10 49.36
C LYS A 831 -13.36 47.55 49.10
N ILE A 832 -13.31 47.99 47.84
CA ILE A 832 -12.89 49.33 47.43
C ILE A 832 -14.06 50.32 47.55
N PRO A 833 -14.05 51.23 48.53
CA PRO A 833 -15.19 52.11 48.78
C PRO A 833 -15.57 52.99 47.59
N GLU A 834 -14.59 53.42 46.79
CA GLU A 834 -14.74 54.27 45.62
C GLU A 834 -15.64 53.66 44.55
N ILE A 835 -15.76 52.34 44.48
CA ILE A 835 -16.62 51.65 43.51
C ILE A 835 -17.77 50.89 44.15
N ALA A 836 -17.61 50.41 45.39
CA ALA A 836 -18.56 49.53 46.06
C ALA A 836 -19.55 50.21 47.01
N SER A 837 -19.45 51.53 47.23
CA SER A 837 -20.30 52.27 48.19
C SER A 837 -20.88 53.56 47.61
N GLU A 838 -22.10 53.91 48.02
CA GLU A 838 -22.76 55.17 47.64
C GLU A 838 -22.04 56.39 48.23
N MET A 839 -22.06 57.53 47.52
CA MET A 839 -21.56 58.81 48.04
C MET A 839 -22.56 59.47 48.97
N CYS A 840 -22.05 60.09 50.05
CA CYS A 840 -22.86 60.87 50.97
C CYS A 840 -22.13 62.13 51.43
N ASP A 841 -22.88 63.22 51.58
CA ASP A 841 -22.43 64.49 52.13
C ASP A 841 -23.29 64.91 53.34
N CYS A 842 -23.64 63.94 54.20
CA CYS A 842 -24.45 64.24 55.38
C CYS A 842 -23.62 64.84 56.53
N GLN A 843 -24.29 65.61 57.37
CA GLN A 843 -23.68 66.35 58.49
C GLN A 843 -23.14 65.44 59.63
N TYR A 844 -23.42 64.13 59.62
CA TYR A 844 -23.03 63.19 60.68
C TYR A 844 -22.30 61.96 60.13
N PRO A 845 -20.98 62.07 59.85
CA PRO A 845 -20.21 61.00 59.19
C PRO A 845 -20.10 59.71 60.02
N LYS A 846 -20.13 59.82 61.36
CA LYS A 846 -19.84 58.70 62.27
C LYS A 846 -20.94 57.62 62.31
N THR A 847 -22.17 57.93 61.90
CA THR A 847 -23.31 56.99 61.92
C THR A 847 -23.75 56.55 60.53
N CYS A 848 -23.14 57.08 59.48
CA CYS A 848 -23.53 56.84 58.12
C CYS A 848 -22.73 55.67 57.52
N ARG A 849 -23.44 54.74 56.86
CA ARG A 849 -22.85 53.57 56.19
C ARG A 849 -22.40 53.85 54.75
N LYS A 850 -22.41 55.11 54.33
CA LYS A 850 -22.06 55.54 52.96
C LYS A 850 -20.64 56.13 52.95
N HIS A 851 -20.05 56.23 51.76
CA HIS A 851 -18.71 56.77 51.61
C HIS A 851 -18.73 58.31 51.58
N HIS A 852 -18.14 58.93 52.59
CA HIS A 852 -18.12 60.39 52.80
C HIS A 852 -17.01 61.07 51.99
N VAL A 853 -17.39 61.75 50.90
CA VAL A 853 -16.47 62.54 50.08
C VAL A 853 -17.22 63.71 49.46
N THR A 854 -16.56 64.88 49.40
CA THR A 854 -17.07 66.07 48.70
C THR A 854 -17.30 65.77 47.21
N PRO A 855 -18.54 65.86 46.69
CA PRO A 855 -18.87 65.46 45.33
C PRO A 855 -18.46 66.54 44.30
N THR A 856 -17.15 66.66 44.04
CA THR A 856 -16.66 67.49 42.93
C THR A 856 -16.77 66.76 41.60
N PRO A 857 -16.94 67.47 40.46
CA PRO A 857 -16.93 66.87 39.13
C PRO A 857 -15.75 65.91 38.86
N SER A 858 -14.55 66.28 39.32
CA SER A 858 -13.33 65.48 39.16
C SER A 858 -13.40 64.15 39.91
N ILE A 859 -13.88 64.16 41.15
CA ILE A 859 -14.03 62.96 41.99
C ILE A 859 -15.10 62.02 41.41
N ILE A 860 -16.23 62.58 40.95
CA ILE A 860 -17.29 61.81 40.30
C ILE A 860 -16.75 61.14 39.03
N LYS A 861 -16.01 61.88 38.19
CA LYS A 861 -15.39 61.34 36.98
C LYS A 861 -14.39 60.22 37.27
N LYS A 862 -13.54 60.37 38.28
CA LYS A 862 -12.58 59.33 38.70
C LYS A 862 -13.27 58.06 39.19
N ARG A 863 -14.26 58.19 40.09
CA ARG A 863 -15.02 57.05 40.61
C ARG A 863 -15.81 56.34 39.51
N LEU A 864 -16.45 57.10 38.63
CA LEU A 864 -17.18 56.56 37.49
C LEU A 864 -16.25 55.78 36.54
N ARG A 865 -15.07 56.33 36.21
CA ARG A 865 -14.07 55.64 35.38
C ARG A 865 -13.61 54.34 36.02
N LEU A 866 -13.30 54.35 37.31
CA LEU A 866 -12.86 53.15 38.03
C LEU A 866 -13.97 52.09 38.10
N ALA A 867 -15.22 52.49 38.36
CA ALA A 867 -16.36 51.59 38.39
C ALA A 867 -16.70 51.02 37.00
N CYS A 868 -16.60 51.84 35.95
CA CYS A 868 -16.73 51.42 34.55
C CYS A 868 -15.63 50.43 34.16
N LEU A 869 -14.40 50.67 34.58
CA LEU A 869 -13.27 49.76 34.35
C LEU A 869 -13.48 48.43 35.06
N GLN A 870 -13.90 48.44 36.33
CA GLN A 870 -14.27 47.24 37.08
C GLN A 870 -15.36 46.44 36.35
N TYR A 871 -16.44 47.10 35.94
CA TYR A 871 -17.52 46.46 35.20
C TYR A 871 -17.03 45.88 33.86
N THR A 872 -16.19 46.62 33.14
CA THR A 872 -15.59 46.17 31.87
C THR A 872 -14.77 44.90 32.07
N THR A 873 -13.94 44.84 33.12
CA THR A 873 -13.16 43.63 33.46
C THR A 873 -14.07 42.46 33.84
N MET A 874 -15.19 42.68 34.53
CA MET A 874 -16.17 41.62 34.79
C MET A 874 -16.85 41.11 33.52
N ARG A 875 -17.08 42.00 32.54
CA ARG A 875 -17.67 41.64 31.24
C ARG A 875 -16.70 40.83 30.38
N GLN A 876 -15.40 41.05 30.50
CA GLN A 876 -14.39 40.22 29.82
C GLN A 876 -14.53 38.74 30.18
N LEU A 877 -15.02 38.41 31.39
CA LEU A 877 -15.33 37.04 31.78
C LEU A 877 -16.27 36.33 30.79
N SER A 878 -17.31 37.02 30.29
CA SER A 878 -18.21 36.44 29.28
C SER A 878 -17.55 36.25 27.93
N THR A 879 -16.59 37.12 27.58
CA THR A 879 -15.82 36.98 26.33
C THR A 879 -14.86 35.80 26.43
N CYS A 880 -14.13 35.67 27.54
CA CYS A 880 -13.26 34.52 27.83
C CYS A 880 -14.07 33.22 27.79
N ILE A 881 -15.21 33.15 28.49
CA ILE A 881 -16.08 31.97 28.49
C ILE A 881 -16.60 31.66 27.08
N SER A 882 -16.99 32.66 26.29
CA SER A 882 -17.49 32.42 24.94
C SER A 882 -16.42 31.89 23.98
N LYS A 883 -15.16 32.34 24.11
CA LYS A 883 -14.04 31.90 23.26
C LYS A 883 -13.45 30.56 23.71
N PHE A 884 -13.52 30.25 25.00
CA PHE A 884 -13.05 28.99 25.58
C PHE A 884 -14.21 28.05 25.95
N ARG A 885 -15.37 28.22 25.30
CA ARG A 885 -16.64 27.55 25.68
C ARG A 885 -16.53 26.04 25.71
N ASP A 886 -15.72 25.46 24.82
CA ASP A 886 -15.49 24.01 24.75
C ASP A 886 -14.68 23.46 25.94
N PHE A 887 -14.15 24.32 26.81
CA PHE A 887 -13.22 23.96 27.90
C PHE A 887 -13.67 24.44 29.28
N VAL A 888 -14.82 25.10 29.38
CA VAL A 888 -15.37 25.69 30.62
C VAL A 888 -16.75 25.09 30.90
N ASN A 889 -16.97 24.52 32.09
CA ASN A 889 -18.21 23.83 32.44
C ASN A 889 -19.42 24.79 32.54
N GLU A 890 -20.64 24.32 32.21
CA GLU A 890 -21.87 25.14 32.28
C GLU A 890 -22.10 25.81 33.64
N ASP A 891 -21.66 25.19 34.74
CA ASP A 891 -21.78 25.74 36.08
C ASP A 891 -20.92 26.99 36.28
N GLN A 892 -19.72 27.05 35.69
CA GLN A 892 -18.85 28.23 35.72
C GLN A 892 -19.47 29.40 34.91
N ILE A 893 -20.19 29.10 33.83
CA ILE A 893 -20.92 30.09 33.03
C ILE A 893 -22.03 30.76 33.86
N LYS A 894 -22.81 29.97 34.61
CA LYS A 894 -23.86 30.48 35.52
C LYS A 894 -23.28 31.32 36.65
N VAL A 895 -22.11 30.93 37.19
CA VAL A 895 -21.40 31.68 38.23
C VAL A 895 -20.87 33.02 37.70
N ALA A 896 -20.37 33.08 36.47
CA ALA A 896 -19.81 34.28 35.83
C ALA A 896 -20.83 35.40 35.55
N LEU A 897 -22.10 35.06 35.27
CA LEU A 897 -23.16 36.07 35.06
C LEU A 897 -23.50 36.83 36.35
N ARG A 898 -23.29 36.23 37.52
CA ARG A 898 -23.64 36.84 38.82
C ARG A 898 -22.77 38.08 39.13
N PRO A 899 -21.42 38.07 39.02
CA PRO A 899 -20.59 39.26 39.15
C PRO A 899 -20.95 40.37 38.16
N GLN A 900 -21.20 40.05 36.89
CA GLN A 900 -21.53 41.05 35.87
C GLN A 900 -22.83 41.78 36.20
N ARG A 901 -23.87 41.02 36.55
CA ARG A 901 -25.15 41.58 36.99
C ARG A 901 -24.99 42.41 38.27
N PHE A 902 -24.26 41.89 39.26
CA PHE A 902 -24.00 42.61 40.50
C PHE A 902 -23.33 43.97 40.26
N TRP A 903 -22.26 44.00 39.47
CA TRP A 903 -21.53 45.24 39.19
C TRP A 903 -22.29 46.20 38.26
N ALA A 904 -23.05 45.69 37.29
CA ALA A 904 -23.97 46.51 36.50
C ALA A 904 -24.98 47.22 37.40
N GLU A 905 -25.62 46.47 38.30
CA GLU A 905 -26.62 47.00 39.22
C GLU A 905 -26.02 48.03 40.19
N LYS A 906 -24.81 47.78 40.71
CA LYS A 906 -24.11 48.75 41.58
C LYS A 906 -23.63 49.99 40.83
N LEU A 907 -23.23 49.86 39.57
CA LEU A 907 -22.91 51.00 38.72
C LEU A 907 -24.13 51.93 38.59
N VAL A 908 -25.29 51.35 38.35
CA VAL A 908 -26.55 52.11 38.29
C VAL A 908 -26.94 52.69 39.65
N GLU A 909 -26.92 51.88 40.70
CA GLU A 909 -27.40 52.27 42.04
C GLU A 909 -26.53 53.35 42.71
N PHE A 910 -25.20 53.22 42.62
CA PHE A 910 -24.27 54.07 43.37
C PHE A 910 -23.69 55.21 42.53
N HIS A 911 -23.56 55.02 41.21
CA HIS A 911 -22.84 55.96 40.35
C HIS A 911 -23.75 56.67 39.33
N PHE A 912 -24.92 56.11 38.96
CA PHE A 912 -25.91 56.78 38.10
C PHE A 912 -27.06 57.35 38.94
N ARG A 913 -26.93 58.63 39.32
CA ARG A 913 -27.79 59.23 40.33
C ARG A 913 -29.16 59.63 39.76
N TYR A 914 -30.22 59.13 40.39
CA TYR A 914 -31.61 59.54 40.15
C TYR A 914 -32.30 60.18 41.36
N GLN A 915 -31.67 60.22 42.54
CA GLN A 915 -32.34 60.54 43.81
C GLN A 915 -32.06 61.95 44.40
N SER A 916 -31.12 62.76 43.87
CA SER A 916 -30.83 64.11 44.42
C SER A 916 -30.28 65.11 43.39
N PRO A 917 -30.87 66.32 43.27
CA PRO A 917 -30.42 67.33 42.30
C PRO A 917 -29.13 68.06 42.69
N HIS A 918 -28.76 68.12 43.98
CA HIS A 918 -27.54 68.83 44.42
C HIS A 918 -26.24 68.09 44.12
N THR A 919 -26.32 66.84 43.63
CA THR A 919 -25.15 65.97 43.45
C THR A 919 -25.19 65.16 42.13
N SER A 920 -26.18 65.36 41.27
CA SER A 920 -26.24 64.71 39.95
C SER A 920 -25.68 65.62 38.85
N CYS A 921 -24.69 65.15 38.08
CA CYS A 921 -24.21 65.82 36.87
C CYS A 921 -24.34 64.86 35.68
N PRO A 922 -25.46 64.93 34.93
CA PRO A 922 -25.73 64.08 33.78
C PRO A 922 -24.61 64.08 32.74
N GLU A 923 -23.92 65.20 32.57
CA GLU A 923 -22.81 65.38 31.63
C GLU A 923 -21.62 64.48 31.98
N ILE A 924 -21.28 64.35 33.26
CA ILE A 924 -20.17 63.49 33.70
C ILE A 924 -20.53 62.02 33.57
N THR A 925 -21.79 61.67 33.87
CA THR A 925 -22.32 60.32 33.65
C THR A 925 -22.23 59.95 32.17
N TYR A 926 -22.67 60.83 31.27
CA TYR A 926 -22.55 60.62 29.83
C TYR A 926 -21.09 60.48 29.38
N MET A 927 -20.19 61.37 29.83
CA MET A 927 -18.77 61.31 29.47
C MET A 927 -18.11 59.99 29.87
N GLY A 928 -18.35 59.49 31.09
CA GLY A 928 -17.76 58.22 31.54
C GLY A 928 -18.31 57.00 30.81
N ILE A 929 -19.52 57.10 30.25
CA ILE A 929 -20.19 56.01 29.54
C ILE A 929 -19.82 56.00 28.06
N ASN A 930 -19.64 57.16 27.45
CA ASN A 930 -19.14 57.28 26.08
C ASN A 930 -17.70 56.74 25.94
N GLU A 931 -16.96 56.66 27.05
CA GLU A 931 -15.65 56.02 27.14
C GLU A 931 -15.74 54.48 27.22
N LEU A 932 -16.92 53.88 27.39
CA LEU A 932 -17.07 52.42 27.45
C LEU A 932 -16.99 51.78 26.04
N PRO A 933 -16.32 50.62 25.91
CA PRO A 933 -16.39 49.83 24.69
C PRO A 933 -17.85 49.47 24.32
N ASN A 934 -18.21 49.50 23.03
CA ASN A 934 -19.57 49.21 22.54
C ASN A 934 -20.16 47.90 23.10
N PHE A 935 -19.36 46.84 23.19
CA PHE A 935 -19.79 45.55 23.77
C PHE A 935 -20.11 45.65 25.28
N THR A 936 -19.37 46.47 26.01
CA THR A 936 -19.59 46.73 27.42
C THR A 936 -20.85 47.59 27.62
N TYR A 937 -21.00 48.65 26.83
CA TYR A 937 -22.20 49.50 26.82
C TYR A 937 -23.46 48.69 26.52
N ASN A 938 -23.47 47.91 25.44
CA ASN A 938 -24.62 47.06 25.08
C ASN A 938 -24.93 46.01 26.16
N GLY A 939 -23.90 45.48 26.81
CA GLY A 939 -24.06 44.58 27.95
C GLY A 939 -24.74 45.24 29.15
N LEU A 940 -24.39 46.49 29.44
CA LEU A 940 -25.00 47.27 30.52
C LEU A 940 -26.47 47.56 30.23
N ILE A 941 -26.79 47.95 28.98
CA ILE A 941 -28.17 48.14 28.52
C ILE A 941 -28.98 46.86 28.67
N TYR A 942 -28.48 45.74 28.13
CA TYR A 942 -29.18 44.45 28.16
C TYR A 942 -29.50 43.99 29.58
N LEU A 943 -28.51 44.03 30.50
CA LEU A 943 -28.72 43.63 31.89
C LEU A 943 -29.72 44.53 32.61
N THR A 944 -29.70 45.83 32.30
CA THR A 944 -30.58 46.80 32.96
C THR A 944 -32.02 46.71 32.44
N ASN A 945 -32.20 46.55 31.13
CA ASN A 945 -33.50 46.29 30.51
C ASN A 945 -34.12 45.01 31.09
N ASN A 946 -33.36 43.92 31.16
CA ASN A 946 -33.85 42.68 31.76
C ASN A 946 -34.24 42.80 33.24
N LYS A 947 -33.69 43.74 34.02
CA LYS A 947 -34.10 43.93 35.42
C LYS A 947 -35.36 44.76 35.56
N TRP A 948 -35.45 45.87 34.84
CA TRP A 948 -36.54 46.85 35.03
C TRP A 948 -37.73 46.65 34.10
N LEU A 949 -37.53 45.95 32.99
CA LEU A 949 -38.53 45.64 31.97
C LEU A 949 -38.86 44.15 31.88
N ASN A 950 -38.46 43.29 32.84
CA ASN A 950 -38.81 41.86 32.80
C ASN A 950 -40.33 41.63 32.79
N ASP A 951 -40.85 40.73 31.95
CA ASP A 951 -42.30 40.54 31.79
C ASP A 951 -42.99 40.03 33.07
N GLU A 952 -42.27 39.31 33.93
CA GLU A 952 -42.77 38.79 35.21
C GLU A 952 -42.80 39.85 36.34
N GLU A 953 -41.95 40.88 36.28
CA GLU A 953 -41.81 41.90 37.34
C GLU A 953 -42.21 43.32 36.91
N PHE A 954 -42.60 43.51 35.64
CA PHE A 954 -42.99 44.82 35.12
C PHE A 954 -44.45 45.12 35.46
N ASP A 955 -44.62 45.84 36.57
CA ASP A 955 -45.92 46.34 37.04
C ASP A 955 -46.24 47.70 36.42
N VAL A 956 -47.40 47.77 35.74
CA VAL A 956 -47.90 48.97 35.07
C VAL A 956 -48.37 50.04 36.08
N GLY A 957 -48.66 49.65 37.33
CA GLY A 957 -49.02 50.56 38.41
C GLY A 957 -47.82 51.23 39.11
N ASN A 958 -46.59 50.71 38.93
CA ASN A 958 -45.42 51.20 39.66
C ASN A 958 -44.73 52.37 38.93
N PHE A 959 -45.30 53.57 39.06
CA PHE A 959 -44.78 54.78 38.39
C PHE A 959 -43.33 55.12 38.76
N ALA A 960 -42.92 54.84 40.01
CA ALA A 960 -41.55 55.08 40.46
C ALA A 960 -40.54 54.20 39.70
N LYS A 961 -40.85 52.93 39.42
CA LYS A 961 -39.99 52.02 38.66
C LYS A 961 -39.88 52.46 37.18
N MET A 962 -40.98 52.93 36.58
CA MET A 962 -40.99 53.45 35.21
C MET A 962 -40.16 54.72 35.06
N LEU A 963 -40.33 55.69 35.95
CA LEU A 963 -39.58 56.95 35.93
C LEU A 963 -38.08 56.71 36.11
N LYS A 964 -37.68 55.76 36.97
CA LYS A 964 -36.27 55.35 37.13
C LYS A 964 -35.68 54.78 35.84
N PHE A 965 -36.40 53.87 35.18
CA PHE A 965 -35.96 53.27 33.90
C PHE A 965 -35.77 54.34 32.81
N ILE A 966 -36.74 55.24 32.68
CA ILE A 966 -36.72 56.29 31.68
C ILE A 966 -35.63 57.32 31.94
N LEU A 967 -35.47 57.77 33.19
CA LEU A 967 -34.39 58.69 33.57
C LEU A 967 -33.01 58.08 33.27
N PHE A 968 -32.82 56.81 33.60
CA PHE A 968 -31.60 56.08 33.24
C PHE A 968 -31.41 56.03 31.72
N SER A 969 -32.44 55.65 30.95
CA SER A 969 -32.36 55.57 29.49
C SER A 969 -32.00 56.92 28.84
N ILE A 970 -32.46 58.03 29.42
CA ILE A 970 -32.12 59.39 28.99
C ILE A 970 -30.68 59.76 29.34
N GLN A 971 -30.25 59.48 30.57
CA GLN A 971 -28.85 59.70 30.99
C GLN A 971 -27.86 58.91 30.11
N LEU A 972 -28.30 57.77 29.56
CA LEU A 972 -27.53 56.95 28.63
C LEU A 972 -27.67 57.34 27.15
N GLN A 973 -28.55 58.29 26.81
CA GLN A 973 -29.00 58.55 25.43
C GLN A 973 -29.46 57.28 24.69
N ASN A 974 -29.96 56.28 25.42
CA ASN A 974 -30.36 54.99 24.88
C ASN A 974 -31.74 55.08 24.23
N ARG A 975 -31.77 55.52 22.97
CA ARG A 975 -33.00 55.61 22.18
C ARG A 975 -33.72 54.25 22.07
N TRP A 976 -32.96 53.18 21.88
CA TRP A 976 -33.50 51.81 21.77
C TRP A 976 -34.17 51.36 23.06
N GLY A 977 -33.64 51.73 24.23
CA GLY A 977 -34.28 51.43 25.51
C GLY A 977 -35.61 52.14 25.71
N ILE A 978 -35.77 53.37 25.21
CA ILE A 978 -37.04 54.10 25.24
C ILE A 978 -38.06 53.45 24.30
N GLU A 979 -37.62 53.02 23.11
CA GLU A 979 -38.45 52.25 22.16
C GLU A 979 -38.85 50.88 22.72
N GLU A 980 -37.95 50.18 23.42
CA GLU A 980 -38.25 48.91 24.09
C GLU A 980 -39.26 49.09 25.24
N PHE A 981 -39.14 50.18 26.02
CA PHE A 981 -40.15 50.55 27.01
C PHE A 981 -41.51 50.83 26.37
N ASP A 982 -41.55 51.61 25.29
CA ASP A 982 -42.80 51.86 24.54
C ASP A 982 -43.45 50.57 24.08
N TRP A 983 -42.65 49.67 23.50
CA TRP A 983 -43.11 48.39 23.00
C TRP A 983 -43.69 47.52 24.12
N LYS A 984 -43.00 47.40 25.26
CA LYS A 984 -43.51 46.59 26.39
C LYS A 984 -44.75 47.17 27.02
N VAL A 985 -44.79 48.48 27.25
CA VAL A 985 -45.96 49.16 27.81
C VAL A 985 -47.16 49.07 26.87
N SER A 986 -46.94 49.19 25.56
CA SER A 986 -48.00 49.10 24.54
C SER A 986 -48.60 47.69 24.40
N ARG A 987 -47.89 46.64 24.83
CA ARG A 987 -48.40 45.25 24.84
C ARG A 987 -49.33 44.94 26.01
N LYS A 988 -49.29 45.73 27.10
CA LYS A 988 -50.17 45.55 28.26
C LYS A 988 -51.48 46.32 27.99
N ARG A 989 -52.54 45.60 27.61
CA ARG A 989 -53.90 46.13 27.44
C ARG A 989 -54.84 45.51 28.47
N SER A 990 -55.83 46.27 28.93
CA SER A 990 -56.95 45.75 29.72
C SER A 990 -58.27 46.00 28.99
N TYR A 991 -59.21 45.06 29.13
CA TYR A 991 -60.56 45.13 28.57
C TYR A 991 -61.64 45.11 29.67
N SER A 992 -61.26 45.26 30.95
CA SER A 992 -62.19 45.27 32.07
C SER A 992 -62.80 46.65 32.31
N GLU A 993 -64.12 46.70 32.58
CA GLU A 993 -64.86 47.95 32.89
C GLU A 993 -64.35 48.66 34.16
N ASN A 994 -63.77 47.90 35.11
CA ASN A 994 -63.03 48.46 36.24
C ASN A 994 -61.59 48.74 35.80
N CYS A 995 -61.23 50.04 35.70
CA CYS A 995 -59.90 50.47 35.29
C CYS A 995 -58.88 50.15 36.41
N PRO A 996 -57.94 49.20 36.22
CA PRO A 996 -56.88 48.96 37.21
C PRO A 996 -55.93 50.17 37.26
N ILE A 997 -55.34 50.44 38.43
CA ILE A 997 -54.32 51.47 38.60
C ILE A 997 -53.18 51.24 37.59
N GLY A 998 -52.80 52.29 36.87
CA GLY A 998 -51.80 52.22 35.80
C GLY A 998 -52.38 52.16 34.39
N PHE A 999 -53.71 52.16 34.22
CA PHE A 999 -54.37 52.24 32.91
C PHE A 999 -55.20 53.52 32.76
N GLU A 1000 -55.26 54.07 31.55
CA GLU A 1000 -56.16 55.15 31.14
C GLU A 1000 -57.12 54.66 30.05
N TYR A 1001 -58.37 55.09 30.11
CA TYR A 1001 -59.36 54.77 29.09
C TYR A 1001 -59.15 55.64 27.84
N ASN A 1002 -59.07 55.00 26.68
CA ASN A 1002 -59.02 55.68 25.39
C ASN A 1002 -60.35 55.58 24.65
N SER A 1003 -61.09 56.69 24.63
CA SER A 1003 -62.40 56.79 23.97
C SER A 1003 -62.37 56.57 22.46
N LYS A 1004 -61.23 56.76 21.77
CA LYS A 1004 -61.14 56.54 20.31
C LYS A 1004 -61.12 55.07 19.91
N TYR A 1005 -60.60 54.21 20.77
CA TYR A 1005 -60.42 52.78 20.47
C TYR A 1005 -61.24 51.87 21.39
N ASN A 1006 -61.96 52.46 22.34
CA ASN A 1006 -62.75 51.74 23.35
C ASN A 1006 -61.90 50.71 24.13
N GLU A 1007 -60.66 51.08 24.46
CA GLU A 1007 -59.68 50.22 25.13
C GLU A 1007 -59.00 50.96 26.29
N TYR A 1008 -58.52 50.22 27.29
CA TYR A 1008 -57.67 50.75 28.35
C TYR A 1008 -56.20 50.54 28.00
N TRP A 1009 -55.45 51.63 27.94
CA TRP A 1009 -54.01 51.62 27.66
C TRP A 1009 -53.22 51.92 28.92
N ALA A 1010 -52.06 51.30 29.06
CA ALA A 1010 -51.15 51.62 30.14
C ALA A 1010 -50.78 53.11 30.15
N ILE A 1011 -50.99 53.81 31.27
CA ILE A 1011 -50.68 55.25 31.41
C ILE A 1011 -49.19 55.54 31.20
N GLY A 1012 -48.33 54.55 31.47
CA GLY A 1012 -46.89 54.62 31.15
C GLY A 1012 -46.62 54.92 29.66
N ARG A 1013 -47.56 54.66 28.76
CA ARG A 1013 -47.45 55.01 27.34
C ARG A 1013 -47.35 56.52 27.13
N ARG A 1014 -47.93 57.32 28.03
CA ARG A 1014 -47.79 58.78 28.02
C ARG A 1014 -46.35 59.23 28.29
N LEU A 1015 -45.60 58.54 29.14
CA LEU A 1015 -44.17 58.82 29.35
C LEU A 1015 -43.37 58.54 28.07
N SER A 1016 -43.61 57.39 27.43
CA SER A 1016 -42.98 57.08 26.14
C SER A 1016 -43.29 58.13 25.07
N LEU A 1017 -44.57 58.47 24.89
CA LEU A 1017 -45.02 59.46 23.92
C LEU A 1017 -44.49 60.86 24.22
N PHE A 1018 -44.30 61.21 25.50
CA PHE A 1018 -43.63 62.45 25.90
C PHE A 1018 -42.20 62.50 25.35
N PHE A 1019 -41.39 61.45 25.58
CA PHE A 1019 -40.01 61.40 25.09
C PHE A 1019 -39.92 61.27 23.56
N SER A 1020 -40.81 60.50 22.93
CA SER A 1020 -40.91 60.43 21.46
C SER A 1020 -41.26 61.80 20.85
N SER A 1021 -42.15 62.55 21.50
CA SER A 1021 -42.52 63.90 21.07
C SER A 1021 -41.37 64.91 21.27
N LEU A 1022 -40.65 64.83 22.39
CA LEU A 1022 -39.44 65.64 22.62
C LEU A 1022 -38.35 65.34 21.58
N GLN A 1023 -38.09 64.07 21.26
CA GLN A 1023 -37.12 63.68 20.23
C GLN A 1023 -37.55 64.07 18.81
N SER A 1024 -38.86 64.28 18.58
CA SER A 1024 -39.42 64.74 17.30
C SER A 1024 -39.62 66.27 17.25
N ASP A 1025 -39.04 67.03 18.18
CA ASP A 1025 -39.21 68.48 18.34
C ASP A 1025 -40.67 68.97 18.47
N ARG A 1026 -41.58 68.09 18.90
CA ARG A 1026 -43.01 68.38 19.08
C ARG A 1026 -43.30 68.76 20.53
N LEU A 1027 -42.96 70.01 20.88
CA LEU A 1027 -43.05 70.53 22.25
C LEU A 1027 -44.48 70.51 22.82
N ILE A 1028 -45.49 70.92 22.04
CA ILE A 1028 -46.89 70.98 22.50
C ILE A 1028 -47.42 69.56 22.84
N PRO A 1029 -47.31 68.56 21.94
CA PRO A 1029 -47.66 67.17 22.28
C PRO A 1029 -46.89 66.61 23.48
N ALA A 1030 -45.60 66.94 23.59
CA ALA A 1030 -44.78 66.51 24.73
C ALA A 1030 -45.35 67.05 26.05
N ILE A 1031 -45.59 68.37 26.15
CA ILE A 1031 -46.15 68.99 27.36
C ILE A 1031 -47.51 68.37 27.71
N ASN A 1032 -48.35 68.11 26.71
CA ASN A 1032 -49.66 67.50 26.95
C ASN A 1032 -49.55 66.07 27.50
N HIS A 1033 -48.68 65.23 26.94
CA HIS A 1033 -48.48 63.87 27.43
C HIS A 1033 -47.88 63.84 28.84
N ALA A 1034 -46.89 64.70 29.13
CA ALA A 1034 -46.32 64.84 30.46
C ALA A 1034 -47.37 65.32 31.47
N LYS A 1035 -48.16 66.34 31.12
CA LYS A 1035 -49.23 66.86 31.98
C LYS A 1035 -50.25 65.78 32.33
N LEU A 1036 -50.73 65.03 31.33
CA LEU A 1036 -51.70 63.95 31.55
C LEU A 1036 -51.13 62.83 32.42
N PHE A 1037 -49.87 62.42 32.18
CA PHE A 1037 -49.20 61.43 33.02
C PHE A 1037 -49.07 61.90 34.47
N ILE A 1038 -48.56 63.12 34.68
CA ILE A 1038 -48.35 63.69 36.02
C ILE A 1038 -49.68 63.86 36.75
N SER A 1039 -50.71 64.38 36.08
CA SER A 1039 -52.05 64.51 36.68
C SER A 1039 -52.61 63.15 37.09
N TYR A 1040 -52.47 62.12 36.25
CA TYR A 1040 -52.89 60.76 36.60
C TYR A 1040 -52.10 60.21 37.79
N ALA A 1041 -50.77 60.36 37.79
CA ALA A 1041 -49.90 59.90 38.87
C ALA A 1041 -50.22 60.60 40.20
N ILE A 1042 -50.47 61.91 40.18
CA ILE A 1042 -50.85 62.68 41.38
C ILE A 1042 -52.19 62.22 41.93
N ASN A 1043 -53.18 61.97 41.06
CA ASN A 1043 -54.52 61.55 41.46
C ASN A 1043 -54.56 60.13 42.05
N ASN A 1044 -53.50 59.34 41.88
CA ASN A 1044 -53.40 57.95 42.36
C ASN A 1044 -52.18 57.75 43.29
N LEU A 1045 -51.79 58.79 44.03
CA LEU A 1045 -50.60 58.81 44.90
C LEU A 1045 -50.72 57.96 46.19
N GLU A 1046 -51.94 57.62 46.63
CA GLU A 1046 -52.22 56.91 47.89
C GLU A 1046 -52.52 55.40 47.74
N SER A 1047 -52.39 54.83 46.54
CA SER A 1047 -52.60 53.40 46.28
C SER A 1047 -51.32 52.63 46.05
#